data_AF-A0A830EWK8-F1
#
_entry.id   AF-A0A830EWK8-F1
#
_cell.length_a   1.000
_cell.length_b   1.000
_cell.length_c   1.000
_cell.angle_alpha   90.00
_cell.angle_beta   90.00
_cell.angle_gamma   90.00
#
_symmetry.space_group_name_H-M   'P 1'
#
loop_
_entity.id
_entity.type
_entity.pdbx_description
1 polymer ?
#
loop_
_entity_poly.entity_id
_entity_poly.type
_entity_poly.pdbx_seq_one_letter_code
_entity_poly.pdbx_strand_id
1 'polypeptide(L)'
;MADAVELQLNTDPTVADTDGDSINDGREVNKYGTNPRVADSDRDGLSDYTEAEGQSNPTRWDTDRDGLNDQREAKLGTDPSQRDTDGDGISDGLEVKRPSIYPDADPLRKDVYVELDYMAGNGLSRNDYDTEQVVDEFANAPTKNPDGTKGISLHIRYNDTVPYRGGIYFSSPTRTDELNSFDAYEDEFRDFDRKGYHYALGVNDLKRTNSDAMRLGGRAGGGKFAFEPDQSIFAHELGHSLGLKEFRGIDSEKISYSEYPSVMNYNSPRGAVGYATGDESDTAQNDWSVVTNSMGKHVDTGGVRARCITPEFAGGAGTTSNPYKIETVDQLSCIRADIDANYELTADINAAGRTGFKSIGGHGSVFRGTLDGNGHAIRNLTLRQPKQSSVALFGVTAGTIRDLRIISADVVAKESVAILANENRGMIRNVTVTGTISGSTTRAGYGGSNVGGVVVTNGDSTINRYKTDTDAKLVRVTSDVNVTGNGAGGIAVMNTGQIVQSAALGDVNGGFVGNPSGIGGLVGTNIGRINQSFATGNVTGGWQVGGLAGVHARGRITDSFANGTVHGHYRTIGGLIGVNMQGGTVKRSYAAGSVTTSENPPHVGGTIGKMDGGTVTNTYWNASRSGIEQAVGSGSADITRANTREQLSRLDFERVWRSTSGDPTLQWTSETRLPPT
;
A
#
# COMPACT_ATOMS: atom_id res chain seq x y z
N MET A 1 44.86 -42.35 -5.32
CA MET A 1 44.03 -42.70 -6.50
C MET A 1 44.95 -43.49 -7.43
N ALA A 2 44.67 -43.72 -8.72
CA ALA A 2 45.72 -44.23 -9.63
C ALA A 2 46.44 -43.03 -10.26
N ASP A 3 47.77 -43.06 -10.39
CA ASP A 3 48.58 -41.93 -10.89
C ASP A 3 48.07 -41.39 -12.24
N ALA A 4 47.59 -42.28 -13.11
CA ALA A 4 47.02 -41.92 -14.41
C ALA A 4 45.73 -41.11 -14.32
N VAL A 5 44.95 -41.28 -13.24
CA VAL A 5 43.72 -40.54 -12.95
C VAL A 5 44.06 -39.18 -12.30
N GLU A 6 45.05 -39.14 -11.40
CA GLU A 6 45.56 -37.89 -10.81
C GLU A 6 46.06 -36.93 -11.90
N LEU A 7 46.85 -37.42 -12.86
CA LEU A 7 47.28 -36.64 -14.02
C LEU A 7 46.14 -36.11 -14.90
N GLN A 8 45.01 -36.83 -15.00
CA GLN A 8 43.83 -36.40 -15.76
C GLN A 8 43.03 -35.30 -15.03
N LEU A 9 42.97 -35.38 -13.70
CA LEU A 9 42.34 -34.38 -12.84
C LEU A 9 43.29 -33.21 -12.53
N ASN A 10 44.53 -33.29 -13.00
CA ASN A 10 45.56 -32.28 -12.86
C ASN A 10 45.94 -32.05 -11.38
N THR A 11 45.90 -33.13 -10.61
CA THR A 11 46.39 -33.24 -9.23
C THR A 11 47.81 -33.86 -9.21
N ASP A 12 48.55 -33.76 -8.10
CA ASP A 12 49.94 -34.25 -8.03
C ASP A 12 49.98 -35.71 -7.55
N PRO A 13 50.42 -36.69 -8.37
CA PRO A 13 50.46 -38.10 -7.97
C PRO A 13 51.39 -38.42 -6.80
N THR A 14 52.25 -37.48 -6.39
CA THR A 14 53.16 -37.63 -5.25
C THR A 14 52.61 -37.02 -3.96
N VAL A 15 51.48 -36.31 -4.03
CA VAL A 15 50.80 -35.68 -2.90
C VAL A 15 49.42 -36.32 -2.77
N ALA A 16 49.12 -36.89 -1.61
CA ALA A 16 47.86 -37.61 -1.42
C ALA A 16 46.63 -36.67 -1.34
N ASP A 17 46.83 -35.41 -0.97
CA ASP A 17 45.83 -34.36 -0.75
C ASP A 17 46.36 -33.08 -1.41
N THR A 18 45.85 -32.76 -2.60
CA THR A 18 46.43 -31.77 -3.50
C THR A 18 46.12 -30.32 -3.11
N ASP A 19 44.94 -30.04 -2.54
CA ASP A 19 44.56 -28.69 -2.10
C ASP A 19 44.74 -28.44 -0.60
N GLY A 20 45.07 -29.49 0.17
CA GLY A 20 45.51 -29.40 1.55
C GLY A 20 44.35 -29.20 2.53
N ASP A 21 43.14 -29.61 2.17
CA ASP A 21 41.94 -29.45 3.01
C ASP A 21 41.76 -30.58 4.03
N SER A 22 42.62 -31.62 3.99
CA SER A 22 42.61 -32.84 4.81
C SER A 22 41.77 -34.00 4.28
N ILE A 23 41.19 -33.92 3.08
CA ILE A 23 40.68 -35.05 2.31
C ILE A 23 41.72 -35.45 1.24
N ASN A 24 41.94 -36.75 1.03
CA ASN A 24 42.79 -37.19 -0.07
C ASN A 24 42.04 -37.17 -1.42
N ASP A 25 42.75 -36.90 -2.51
CA ASP A 25 42.18 -36.74 -3.86
C ASP A 25 41.27 -37.91 -4.27
N GLY A 26 41.65 -39.12 -3.83
CA GLY A 26 40.88 -40.34 -4.09
C GLY A 26 39.52 -40.37 -3.38
N ARG A 27 39.42 -39.87 -2.15
CA ARG A 27 38.16 -39.80 -1.40
C ARG A 27 37.27 -38.68 -1.92
N GLU A 28 37.84 -37.53 -2.26
CA GLU A 28 37.11 -36.42 -2.86
C GLU A 28 36.35 -36.87 -4.10
N VAL A 29 37.05 -37.48 -5.06
CA VAL A 29 36.45 -37.92 -6.32
C VAL A 29 35.50 -39.10 -6.14
N ASN A 30 35.86 -40.11 -5.34
CA ASN A 30 35.10 -41.37 -5.30
C ASN A 30 34.00 -41.42 -4.25
N LYS A 31 34.07 -40.59 -3.20
CA LYS A 31 33.11 -40.59 -2.08
C LYS A 31 32.29 -39.31 -2.03
N TYR A 32 32.95 -38.15 -2.05
CA TYR A 32 32.29 -36.87 -1.78
C TYR A 32 31.83 -36.14 -3.05
N GLY A 33 32.42 -36.45 -4.21
CA GLY A 33 32.15 -35.77 -5.48
C GLY A 33 32.73 -34.37 -5.56
N THR A 34 33.69 -34.05 -4.68
CA THR A 34 34.34 -32.76 -4.56
C THR A 34 35.53 -32.63 -5.52
N ASN A 35 36.06 -31.42 -5.67
CA ASN A 35 37.14 -31.10 -6.58
C ASN A 35 38.49 -31.09 -5.84
N PRO A 36 39.40 -32.05 -6.11
CA PRO A 36 40.67 -32.24 -5.39
C PRO A 36 41.74 -31.15 -5.63
N ARG A 37 41.33 -29.98 -6.09
CA ARG A 37 42.18 -28.82 -6.36
C ARG A 37 41.65 -27.55 -5.72
N VAL A 38 40.54 -27.67 -5.00
CA VAL A 38 39.82 -26.55 -4.41
C VAL A 38 39.29 -27.03 -3.06
N ALA A 39 39.96 -26.60 -2.00
CA ALA A 39 39.63 -26.95 -0.62
C ALA A 39 38.18 -26.63 -0.18
N ASP A 40 37.42 -25.89 -0.99
CA ASP A 40 36.02 -25.47 -0.78
C ASP A 40 35.35 -25.52 -2.17
N SER A 41 34.76 -26.67 -2.49
CA SER A 41 34.33 -27.03 -3.83
C SER A 41 33.12 -26.22 -4.32
N ASP A 42 32.21 -25.86 -3.44
CA ASP A 42 31.01 -25.08 -3.76
C ASP A 42 31.11 -23.58 -3.42
N ARG A 43 32.18 -23.19 -2.74
CA ARG A 43 32.59 -21.81 -2.45
C ARG A 43 31.67 -21.09 -1.49
N ASP A 44 31.12 -21.81 -0.54
CA ASP A 44 30.28 -21.24 0.51
C ASP A 44 31.10 -20.70 1.70
N GLY A 45 32.37 -21.09 1.80
CA GLY A 45 33.34 -20.68 2.81
C GLY A 45 33.61 -21.72 3.90
N LEU A 46 33.06 -22.92 3.83
CA LEU A 46 33.51 -24.11 4.56
C LEU A 46 34.42 -24.95 3.65
N SER A 47 35.32 -25.73 4.25
CA SER A 47 36.14 -26.64 3.45
C SER A 47 35.42 -27.96 3.22
N ASP A 48 35.75 -28.69 2.16
CA ASP A 48 35.13 -29.97 1.85
C ASP A 48 35.27 -30.94 3.04
N TYR A 49 36.44 -30.96 3.71
CA TYR A 49 36.66 -31.69 4.96
C TYR A 49 35.69 -31.30 6.08
N THR A 50 35.45 -30.00 6.28
CA THR A 50 34.61 -29.49 7.37
C THR A 50 33.17 -29.93 7.19
N GLU A 51 32.67 -29.90 5.97
CA GLU A 51 31.31 -30.30 5.64
C GLU A 51 31.16 -31.83 5.60
N ALA A 52 32.14 -32.54 5.04
CA ALA A 52 32.16 -33.99 4.97
C ALA A 52 32.14 -34.68 6.34
N GLU A 53 32.72 -34.04 7.36
CA GLU A 53 32.68 -34.49 8.76
C GLU A 53 31.58 -33.79 9.58
N GLY A 54 30.89 -32.80 8.98
CA GLY A 54 29.79 -32.02 9.56
C GLY A 54 28.40 -32.52 9.15
N GLN A 55 27.41 -31.62 9.19
CA GLN A 55 26.01 -31.88 8.82
C GLN A 55 25.64 -31.33 7.42
N SER A 56 26.61 -30.78 6.69
CA SER A 56 26.46 -30.16 5.37
C SER A 56 26.94 -31.06 4.23
N ASN A 57 26.69 -30.64 2.99
CA ASN A 57 27.08 -31.33 1.77
C ASN A 57 28.16 -30.53 1.02
N PRO A 58 29.39 -31.06 0.91
CA PRO A 58 30.56 -30.32 0.38
C PRO A 58 30.50 -29.97 -1.12
N THR A 59 29.38 -30.23 -1.79
CA THR A 59 29.17 -29.93 -3.22
C THR A 59 27.98 -28.99 -3.42
N ARG A 60 27.42 -28.46 -2.34
CA ARG A 60 26.23 -27.63 -2.34
C ARG A 60 26.40 -26.46 -1.39
N TRP A 61 26.51 -25.28 -2.00
CA TRP A 61 26.52 -24.00 -1.32
C TRP A 61 25.38 -23.77 -0.31
N ASP A 62 24.29 -24.52 -0.41
CA ASP A 62 23.13 -24.48 0.48
C ASP A 62 22.53 -25.89 0.49
N THR A 63 22.78 -26.63 1.58
CA THR A 63 22.53 -28.07 1.66
C THR A 63 21.05 -28.41 1.59
N ASP A 64 20.21 -27.70 2.34
CA ASP A 64 18.77 -27.97 2.47
C ASP A 64 17.87 -27.09 1.57
N ARG A 65 18.47 -26.06 0.97
CA ARG A 65 17.89 -25.13 -0.01
C ARG A 65 16.84 -24.21 0.59
N ASP A 66 17.07 -23.70 1.79
CA ASP A 66 16.26 -22.67 2.43
C ASP A 66 16.70 -21.23 2.05
N GLY A 67 17.89 -21.12 1.46
CA GLY A 67 18.49 -19.89 1.00
C GLY A 67 19.66 -19.39 1.85
N LEU A 68 19.98 -19.96 3.01
CA LEU A 68 21.24 -19.71 3.71
C LEU A 68 22.31 -20.67 3.21
N ASN A 69 23.57 -20.26 3.31
CA ASN A 69 24.66 -21.18 3.05
C ASN A 69 25.18 -21.79 4.34
N ASP A 70 25.76 -22.97 4.21
CA ASP A 70 26.17 -23.82 5.32
C ASP A 70 27.18 -23.08 6.24
N GLN A 71 28.08 -22.26 5.67
CA GLN A 71 28.97 -21.40 6.48
C GLN A 71 28.23 -20.37 7.33
N ARG A 72 27.13 -19.80 6.80
CA ARG A 72 26.32 -18.82 7.52
C ARG A 72 25.48 -19.50 8.60
N GLU A 73 24.94 -20.67 8.31
CA GLU A 73 24.19 -21.49 9.27
C GLU A 73 25.08 -21.89 10.45
N ALA A 74 26.28 -22.37 10.18
CA ALA A 74 27.27 -22.68 11.22
C ALA A 74 27.60 -21.48 12.13
N LYS A 75 27.57 -20.25 11.59
CA LYS A 75 27.77 -19.02 12.38
C LYS A 75 26.55 -18.62 13.21
N LEU A 76 25.36 -18.92 12.71
CA LEU A 76 24.10 -18.64 13.39
C LEU A 76 23.75 -19.72 14.42
N GLY A 77 24.31 -20.92 14.27
CA GLY A 77 24.01 -22.08 15.10
C GLY A 77 22.81 -22.90 14.60
N THR A 78 22.35 -22.65 13.38
CA THR A 78 21.28 -23.41 12.72
C THR A 78 21.82 -24.71 12.13
N ASP A 79 20.94 -25.68 11.86
CA ASP A 79 21.32 -26.99 11.29
C ASP A 79 21.27 -26.95 9.76
N PRO A 80 22.41 -27.04 9.04
CA PRO A 80 22.48 -26.91 7.58
C PRO A 80 21.74 -28.01 6.79
N SER A 81 21.24 -29.03 7.49
CA SER A 81 20.43 -30.09 6.89
C SER A 81 18.92 -29.90 7.08
N GLN A 82 18.51 -28.86 7.82
CA GLN A 82 17.13 -28.60 8.22
C GLN A 82 16.71 -27.17 7.91
N ARG A 83 15.78 -27.04 6.97
CA ARG A 83 15.31 -25.72 6.49
C ARG A 83 14.75 -24.82 7.58
N ASP A 84 14.33 -25.38 8.70
CA ASP A 84 13.59 -24.76 9.80
C ASP A 84 14.12 -25.45 11.07
N THR A 85 15.13 -24.82 11.69
CA THR A 85 15.90 -25.41 12.78
C THR A 85 15.07 -25.51 14.07
N ASP A 86 14.21 -24.54 14.33
CA ASP A 86 13.41 -24.50 15.55
C ASP A 86 12.03 -25.15 15.42
N GLY A 87 11.58 -25.43 14.21
CA GLY A 87 10.36 -26.15 13.87
C GLY A 87 9.09 -25.33 14.01
N ASP A 88 9.16 -24.00 13.88
CA ASP A 88 8.00 -23.12 13.99
C ASP A 88 7.19 -22.99 12.69
N GLY A 89 7.74 -23.48 11.57
CA GLY A 89 7.15 -23.41 10.25
C GLY A 89 7.65 -22.26 9.38
N ILE A 90 8.65 -21.50 9.79
CA ILE A 90 9.37 -20.51 8.99
C ILE A 90 10.78 -21.04 8.77
N SER A 91 11.31 -20.91 7.56
CA SER A 91 12.68 -21.38 7.31
C SER A 91 13.74 -20.40 7.82
N ASP A 92 14.87 -20.90 8.28
CA ASP A 92 15.97 -20.10 8.85
C ASP A 92 16.38 -18.95 7.90
N GLY A 93 16.46 -19.25 6.60
CA GLY A 93 16.79 -18.27 5.57
C GLY A 93 15.75 -17.20 5.33
N LEU A 94 14.48 -17.46 5.60
CA LEU A 94 13.43 -16.44 5.58
C LEU A 94 13.57 -15.51 6.77
N GLU A 95 13.77 -16.05 7.97
CA GLU A 95 13.91 -15.27 9.20
C GLU A 95 15.10 -14.31 9.12
N VAL A 96 16.25 -14.81 8.66
CA VAL A 96 17.48 -14.01 8.55
C VAL A 96 17.41 -12.95 7.44
N LYS A 97 16.74 -13.26 6.31
CA LYS A 97 16.76 -12.40 5.12
C LYS A 97 15.53 -11.50 4.97
N ARG A 98 14.47 -11.72 5.74
CA ARG A 98 13.17 -11.02 5.56
C ARG A 98 12.70 -10.29 6.83
N PRO A 99 13.50 -9.43 7.46
CA PRO A 99 13.08 -8.70 8.67
C PRO A 99 11.90 -7.74 8.44
N SER A 100 11.55 -7.40 7.20
CA SER A 100 10.36 -6.61 6.86
C SER A 100 9.05 -7.45 6.86
N ILE A 101 9.18 -8.75 6.64
CA ILE A 101 8.07 -9.72 6.66
C ILE A 101 8.01 -10.39 8.02
N TYR A 102 9.12 -10.88 8.56
CA TYR A 102 9.25 -11.55 9.85
C TYR A 102 10.10 -10.67 10.78
N PRO A 103 9.52 -9.59 11.35
CA PRO A 103 10.25 -8.72 12.26
C PRO A 103 10.63 -9.47 13.54
N ASP A 104 11.88 -9.28 13.98
CA ASP A 104 12.43 -9.87 15.20
C ASP A 104 12.44 -11.41 15.22
N ALA A 105 12.34 -12.04 14.04
CA ALA A 105 12.47 -13.48 13.89
C ALA A 105 13.84 -13.99 14.36
N ASP A 106 13.87 -15.16 14.97
CA ASP A 106 15.09 -15.80 15.45
C ASP A 106 15.07 -17.29 15.07
N PRO A 107 15.94 -17.76 14.15
CA PRO A 107 15.90 -19.13 13.62
C PRO A 107 16.24 -20.21 14.64
N LEU A 108 16.54 -19.82 15.88
CA LEU A 108 16.74 -20.71 17.01
C LEU A 108 15.61 -20.63 18.04
N ARG A 109 14.53 -19.88 17.80
CA ARG A 109 13.43 -19.65 18.76
C ARG A 109 12.09 -19.50 18.07
N LYS A 110 11.17 -20.39 18.44
CA LYS A 110 9.86 -20.48 17.80
C LYS A 110 9.12 -19.15 17.83
N ASP A 111 8.69 -18.72 16.65
CA ASP A 111 7.87 -17.57 16.41
C ASP A 111 6.46 -17.96 15.94
N VAL A 112 5.48 -17.12 16.27
CA VAL A 112 4.12 -17.19 15.72
C VAL A 112 3.74 -15.82 15.24
N TYR A 113 3.41 -15.71 13.95
CA TYR A 113 2.98 -14.46 13.36
C TYR A 113 1.46 -14.42 13.15
N VAL A 114 0.83 -13.36 13.64
CA VAL A 114 -0.60 -13.09 13.46
C VAL A 114 -0.77 -11.73 12.77
N GLU A 115 -1.43 -11.73 11.62
CA GLU A 115 -1.94 -10.53 10.98
C GLU A 115 -3.30 -10.22 11.61
N LEU A 116 -3.45 -9.06 12.23
CA LEU A 116 -4.68 -8.66 12.92
C LEU A 116 -5.27 -7.43 12.24
N ASP A 117 -6.36 -7.67 11.51
CA ASP A 117 -7.26 -6.64 11.01
C ASP A 117 -8.41 -6.43 11.98
N TYR A 118 -8.89 -5.19 12.12
CA TYR A 118 -9.93 -4.90 13.10
C TYR A 118 -10.95 -3.87 12.65
N MET A 119 -12.18 -3.99 13.16
CA MET A 119 -13.25 -3.03 12.92
C MET A 119 -13.15 -1.83 13.87
N ALA A 120 -12.96 -0.63 13.32
CA ALA A 120 -13.13 0.61 14.06
C ALA A 120 -14.53 1.20 13.83
N GLY A 121 -15.24 1.55 14.90
CA GLY A 121 -16.61 2.08 14.83
C GLY A 121 -17.56 1.41 15.83
N ASN A 122 -18.76 1.99 16.01
CA ASN A 122 -19.72 1.59 17.06
C ASN A 122 -19.14 1.65 18.49
N GLY A 123 -18.22 2.57 18.74
CA GLY A 123 -17.57 2.74 20.05
C GLY A 123 -16.32 1.89 20.26
N LEU A 124 -15.94 1.05 19.30
CA LEU A 124 -14.73 0.24 19.34
C LEU A 124 -13.56 0.91 18.59
N SER A 125 -12.36 0.65 19.09
CA SER A 125 -11.06 1.15 18.68
C SER A 125 -10.03 0.01 18.70
N ARG A 126 -8.80 0.27 18.22
CA ARG A 126 -7.69 -0.69 18.29
C ARG A 126 -7.48 -1.24 19.71
N ASN A 127 -7.58 -0.37 20.71
CA ASN A 127 -7.31 -0.72 22.11
C ASN A 127 -8.33 -1.71 22.68
N ASP A 128 -9.50 -1.85 22.06
CA ASP A 128 -10.49 -2.84 22.49
C ASP A 128 -10.09 -4.27 22.03
N TYR A 129 -9.14 -4.39 21.09
CA TYR A 129 -8.57 -5.66 20.62
C TYR A 129 -7.13 -5.85 21.15
N ASP A 130 -6.93 -5.51 22.43
CA ASP A 130 -5.65 -5.70 23.11
C ASP A 130 -5.34 -7.19 23.32
N THR A 131 -4.09 -7.57 23.05
CA THR A 131 -3.59 -8.95 23.06
C THR A 131 -2.31 -9.10 23.90
N GLU A 132 -1.92 -8.08 24.68
CA GLU A 132 -0.67 -8.08 25.45
C GLU A 132 -0.53 -9.31 26.37
N GLN A 133 -1.59 -9.69 27.09
CA GLN A 133 -1.52 -10.86 27.99
C GLN A 133 -1.35 -12.18 27.24
N VAL A 134 -1.85 -12.26 26.00
CA VAL A 134 -1.68 -13.47 25.16
C VAL A 134 -0.22 -13.56 24.72
N VAL A 135 0.41 -12.44 24.39
CA VAL A 135 1.85 -12.39 24.05
C VAL A 135 2.70 -12.84 25.24
N ASP A 136 2.39 -12.34 26.44
CA ASP A 136 3.09 -12.75 27.68
C ASP A 136 2.93 -14.24 27.97
N GLU A 137 1.74 -14.81 27.74
CA GLU A 137 1.48 -16.24 27.93
C GLU A 137 2.32 -17.11 26.99
N PHE A 138 2.40 -16.75 25.71
CA PHE A 138 3.25 -17.45 24.73
C PHE A 138 4.74 -17.34 25.08
N ALA A 139 5.20 -16.18 25.53
CA ALA A 139 6.58 -15.99 25.97
C ALA A 139 6.95 -16.89 27.17
N ASN A 140 5.97 -17.28 27.99
CA ASN A 140 6.15 -18.18 29.13
C ASN A 140 5.80 -19.65 28.82
N ALA A 141 5.50 -19.98 27.56
CA ALA A 141 5.14 -21.35 27.17
C ALA A 141 6.24 -22.36 27.59
N PRO A 142 5.87 -23.55 28.07
CA PRO A 142 6.80 -24.59 28.53
C PRO A 142 7.52 -25.32 27.38
N THR A 143 7.75 -24.64 26.26
CA THR A 143 8.37 -25.16 25.04
C THR A 143 9.86 -24.85 25.04
N LYS A 144 10.70 -25.78 24.55
CA LYS A 144 12.16 -25.59 24.45
C LYS A 144 12.55 -25.17 23.03
N ASN A 145 13.59 -24.35 22.98
CA ASN A 145 14.19 -23.83 21.76
C ASN A 145 15.61 -24.42 21.54
N PRO A 146 16.08 -24.51 20.28
CA PRO A 146 17.45 -24.93 19.94
C PRO A 146 18.56 -24.24 20.73
N ASP A 147 18.43 -22.94 21.02
CA ASP A 147 19.41 -22.17 21.81
C ASP A 147 19.39 -22.49 23.33
N GLY A 148 18.51 -23.39 23.77
CA GLY A 148 18.34 -23.80 25.17
C GLY A 148 17.36 -22.93 25.97
N THR A 149 16.81 -21.87 25.38
CA THR A 149 15.76 -21.06 26.01
C THR A 149 14.40 -21.77 26.00
N LYS A 150 13.40 -21.11 26.59
CA LYS A 150 12.01 -21.53 26.56
C LYS A 150 11.10 -20.39 26.11
N GLY A 151 9.90 -20.74 25.71
CA GLY A 151 8.85 -19.81 25.28
C GLY A 151 8.69 -19.81 23.76
N ILE A 152 7.64 -19.12 23.33
CA ILE A 152 7.30 -18.85 21.93
C ILE A 152 7.12 -17.34 21.80
N SER A 153 7.72 -16.74 20.79
CA SER A 153 7.53 -15.33 20.48
C SER A 153 6.25 -15.15 19.66
N LEU A 154 5.23 -14.51 20.22
CA LEU A 154 3.99 -14.21 19.50
C LEU A 154 4.03 -12.78 18.93
N HIS A 155 4.13 -12.68 17.61
CA HIS A 155 4.21 -11.42 16.86
C HIS A 155 2.85 -11.04 16.29
N ILE A 156 2.23 -10.01 16.88
CA ILE A 156 0.91 -9.53 16.44
C ILE A 156 1.08 -8.25 15.64
N ARG A 157 0.85 -8.36 14.33
CA ARG A 157 0.89 -7.24 13.39
C ARG A 157 -0.52 -6.68 13.20
N TYR A 158 -0.83 -5.62 13.94
CA TYR A 158 -2.02 -4.81 13.70
C TYR A 158 -1.90 -4.13 12.34
N ASN A 159 -2.73 -4.53 11.38
CA ASN A 159 -2.60 -4.14 9.99
C ASN A 159 -3.72 -3.17 9.58
N ASP A 160 -4.85 -3.68 9.07
CA ASP A 160 -5.89 -2.85 8.48
C ASP A 160 -7.08 -2.59 9.44
N THR A 161 -7.57 -1.35 9.41
CA THR A 161 -8.90 -1.01 9.92
C THR A 161 -9.95 -1.30 8.86
N VAL A 162 -10.80 -2.30 9.08
CA VAL A 162 -11.79 -2.71 8.09
C VAL A 162 -13.15 -2.06 8.33
N PRO A 163 -13.94 -1.75 7.28
CA PRO A 163 -15.22 -1.07 7.42
C PRO A 163 -16.29 -1.98 8.03
N TYR A 164 -17.03 -1.52 9.04
CA TYR A 164 -18.20 -2.22 9.56
C TYR A 164 -19.42 -2.01 8.63
N ARG A 165 -19.97 -3.09 8.06
CA ARG A 165 -21.17 -3.05 7.20
C ARG A 165 -22.39 -3.81 7.77
N GLY A 166 -22.39 -4.06 9.07
CA GLY A 166 -23.37 -4.92 9.76
C GLY A 166 -22.68 -6.13 10.41
N GLY A 167 -23.45 -7.04 11.00
CA GLY A 167 -22.89 -8.29 11.56
C GLY A 167 -22.20 -9.13 10.49
N ILE A 168 -21.07 -9.75 10.84
CA ILE A 168 -20.29 -10.56 9.90
C ILE A 168 -20.73 -12.02 9.97
N TYR A 169 -20.97 -12.63 8.81
CA TYR A 169 -21.27 -14.04 8.70
C TYR A 169 -20.00 -14.86 8.46
N PHE A 170 -19.70 -15.80 9.35
CA PHE A 170 -18.54 -16.67 9.14
C PHE A 170 -18.76 -17.69 8.01
N SER A 171 -20.01 -18.09 7.75
CA SER A 171 -20.38 -18.97 6.64
C SER A 171 -21.59 -18.40 5.92
N SER A 172 -21.38 -17.62 4.86
CA SER A 172 -22.48 -17.17 3.99
C SER A 172 -22.76 -18.23 2.92
N PRO A 173 -24.02 -18.71 2.75
CA PRO A 173 -24.39 -19.62 1.67
C PRO A 173 -24.41 -18.94 0.29
N THR A 174 -24.27 -17.61 0.24
CA THR A 174 -24.20 -16.84 -0.99
C THR A 174 -22.96 -15.98 -0.98
N ARG A 175 -21.98 -16.33 -1.82
CA ARG A 175 -20.93 -15.39 -2.29
C ARG A 175 -21.63 -14.25 -3.05
N THR A 176 -22.25 -13.33 -2.32
CA THR A 176 -22.59 -12.02 -2.87
C THR A 176 -21.40 -11.11 -2.59
N ASP A 177 -20.98 -10.35 -3.59
CA ASP A 177 -19.80 -9.47 -3.58
C ASP A 177 -19.91 -8.27 -2.61
N GLU A 178 -20.58 -8.43 -1.48
CA GLU A 178 -20.72 -7.46 -0.41
C GLU A 178 -19.88 -7.94 0.79
N LEU A 179 -19.09 -7.05 1.41
CA LEU A 179 -18.31 -7.29 2.63
C LEU A 179 -19.22 -7.61 3.84
N ASN A 180 -19.87 -8.77 3.81
CA ASN A 180 -20.80 -9.27 4.81
C ASN A 180 -20.36 -10.63 5.37
N SER A 181 -19.26 -11.21 4.88
CA SER A 181 -18.75 -12.50 5.32
C SER A 181 -17.26 -12.47 5.63
N PHE A 182 -16.83 -13.32 6.56
CA PHE A 182 -15.42 -13.40 6.99
C PHE A 182 -14.46 -13.66 5.81
N ASP A 183 -14.82 -14.60 4.93
CA ASP A 183 -14.04 -14.90 3.72
C ASP A 183 -13.91 -13.69 2.78
N ALA A 184 -14.93 -12.82 2.69
CA ALA A 184 -14.87 -11.62 1.85
C ALA A 184 -13.92 -10.56 2.45
N TYR A 185 -13.85 -10.44 3.78
CA TYR A 185 -12.87 -9.57 4.42
C TYR A 185 -11.46 -10.12 4.25
N GLU A 186 -11.26 -11.43 4.45
CA GLU A 186 -9.96 -12.06 4.19
C GLU A 186 -9.52 -11.85 2.73
N ASP A 187 -10.41 -12.14 1.77
CA ASP A 187 -10.12 -11.96 0.33
C ASP A 187 -9.77 -10.50 0.00
N GLU A 188 -10.25 -9.53 0.77
CA GLU A 188 -10.00 -8.10 0.53
C GLU A 188 -8.74 -7.60 1.26
N PHE A 189 -8.62 -7.86 2.56
CA PHE A 189 -7.70 -7.21 3.48
C PHE A 189 -6.50 -8.06 3.92
N ARG A 190 -6.54 -9.41 3.77
CA ARG A 190 -5.39 -10.26 4.14
C ARG A 190 -4.18 -9.96 3.26
N ASP A 191 -3.10 -9.50 3.88
CA ASP A 191 -1.84 -9.11 3.22
C ASP A 191 -0.78 -10.21 3.26
N PHE A 192 -0.79 -11.08 4.27
CA PHE A 192 0.26 -12.10 4.50
C PHE A 192 -0.16 -13.54 4.15
N ASP A 193 -1.11 -13.72 3.22
CA ASP A 193 -1.54 -15.05 2.78
C ASP A 193 -0.37 -15.93 2.33
N ARG A 194 -0.29 -17.14 2.90
CA ARG A 194 0.73 -18.19 2.64
C ARG A 194 2.17 -17.80 2.99
N LYS A 195 2.35 -16.92 3.97
CA LYS A 195 3.66 -16.55 4.54
C LYS A 195 3.82 -17.05 5.99
N GLY A 196 3.25 -18.20 6.34
CA GLY A 196 3.20 -18.66 7.75
C GLY A 196 2.27 -17.86 8.69
N TYR A 197 1.83 -16.66 8.31
CA TYR A 197 0.93 -15.83 9.12
C TYR A 197 -0.46 -16.45 9.32
N HIS A 198 -0.89 -16.47 10.58
CA HIS A 198 -2.29 -16.65 10.93
C HIS A 198 -3.05 -15.34 10.70
N TYR A 199 -4.27 -15.41 10.17
CA TYR A 199 -5.09 -14.22 9.92
C TYR A 199 -6.20 -14.08 10.97
N ALA A 200 -6.22 -12.96 11.67
CA ALA A 200 -7.18 -12.62 12.70
C ALA A 200 -8.02 -11.41 12.26
N LEU A 201 -9.34 -11.52 12.40
CA LEU A 201 -10.26 -10.39 12.21
C LEU A 201 -10.98 -10.05 13.52
N GLY A 202 -10.68 -8.88 14.07
CA GLY A 202 -11.41 -8.27 15.17
C GLY A 202 -12.73 -7.69 14.69
N VAL A 203 -13.86 -8.21 15.20
CA VAL A 203 -15.20 -7.89 14.72
C VAL A 203 -16.11 -7.35 15.82
N ASN A 204 -17.06 -6.49 15.44
CA ASN A 204 -18.03 -5.93 16.38
C ASN A 204 -19.15 -6.92 16.80
N ASP A 205 -19.55 -7.83 15.88
CA ASP A 205 -20.68 -8.76 16.06
C ASP A 205 -20.55 -9.93 15.07
N LEU A 206 -20.23 -11.14 15.58
CA LEU A 206 -20.04 -12.35 14.77
C LEU A 206 -21.30 -13.22 14.72
N LYS A 207 -21.75 -13.58 13.52
CA LYS A 207 -22.98 -14.34 13.28
C LYS A 207 -22.73 -15.67 12.56
N ARG A 208 -23.54 -16.67 12.90
CA ARG A 208 -23.50 -18.01 12.29
C ARG A 208 -24.26 -18.10 10.97
N THR A 209 -25.50 -17.62 10.92
CA THR A 209 -26.38 -17.65 9.74
C THR A 209 -27.24 -16.38 9.66
N ASN A 210 -27.88 -16.14 8.51
CA ASN A 210 -28.77 -14.99 8.27
C ASN A 210 -30.01 -14.96 9.21
N SER A 211 -30.30 -16.04 9.94
CA SER A 211 -31.51 -16.19 10.76
C SER A 211 -31.26 -16.39 12.26
N ASP A 212 -30.02 -16.50 12.74
CA ASP A 212 -29.78 -16.95 14.12
C ASP A 212 -29.52 -15.84 15.15
N ALA A 213 -30.18 -16.00 16.30
CA ALA A 213 -30.07 -15.25 17.54
C ALA A 213 -28.91 -15.72 18.46
N MET A 214 -27.96 -16.51 17.94
CA MET A 214 -26.79 -17.00 18.70
C MET A 214 -25.53 -16.25 18.30
N ARG A 215 -24.94 -15.54 19.27
CA ARG A 215 -23.62 -14.90 19.19
C ARG A 215 -22.55 -15.95 19.47
N LEU A 216 -21.53 -16.01 18.62
CA LEU A 216 -20.45 -17.00 18.73
C LEU A 216 -19.27 -16.51 19.58
N GLY A 217 -19.11 -15.20 19.78
CA GLY A 217 -17.93 -14.63 20.46
C GLY A 217 -16.67 -14.71 19.60
N GLY A 218 -16.33 -15.89 19.08
CA GLY A 218 -15.24 -16.13 18.13
C GLY A 218 -15.53 -17.30 17.20
N ARG A 219 -14.70 -17.46 16.16
CA ARG A 219 -14.65 -18.67 15.33
C ARG A 219 -13.35 -18.77 14.54
N ALA A 220 -12.77 -19.96 14.51
CA ALA A 220 -11.56 -20.27 13.74
C ALA A 220 -11.78 -21.34 12.66
N GLY A 221 -10.87 -21.38 11.68
CA GLY A 221 -10.74 -22.49 10.73
C GLY A 221 -9.66 -22.26 9.68
N GLY A 222 -8.68 -23.17 9.59
CA GLY A 222 -7.70 -23.19 8.49
C GLY A 222 -6.66 -22.07 8.55
N GLY A 223 -6.05 -21.83 9.73
CA GLY A 223 -5.03 -20.79 9.90
C GLY A 223 -5.58 -19.37 10.02
N LYS A 224 -6.90 -19.22 10.19
CA LYS A 224 -7.59 -17.94 10.29
C LYS A 224 -8.71 -17.98 11.31
N PHE A 225 -9.03 -16.82 11.88
CA PHE A 225 -10.10 -16.70 12.86
C PHE A 225 -10.69 -15.29 12.95
N ALA A 226 -11.91 -15.20 13.46
CA ALA A 226 -12.56 -13.95 13.83
C ALA A 226 -12.91 -13.96 15.30
N PHE A 227 -12.82 -12.80 15.96
CA PHE A 227 -13.07 -12.69 17.40
C PHE A 227 -13.71 -11.34 17.74
N GLU A 228 -14.62 -11.35 18.71
CA GLU A 228 -15.13 -10.15 19.35
C GLU A 228 -14.08 -9.60 20.35
N PRO A 229 -14.15 -8.31 20.76
CA PRO A 229 -13.08 -7.62 21.50
C PRO A 229 -12.90 -8.16 22.94
N ASP A 230 -12.22 -9.30 23.05
CA ASP A 230 -11.85 -9.96 24.30
C ASP A 230 -10.63 -10.88 24.07
N GLN A 231 -9.57 -10.66 24.85
CA GLN A 231 -8.32 -11.42 24.74
C GLN A 231 -8.47 -12.92 24.98
N SER A 232 -9.44 -13.35 25.81
CA SER A 232 -9.68 -14.78 26.05
C SER A 232 -10.30 -15.45 24.83
N ILE A 233 -11.14 -14.72 24.09
CA ILE A 233 -11.66 -15.18 22.80
C ILE A 233 -10.53 -15.22 21.77
N PHE A 234 -9.69 -14.18 21.70
CA PHE A 234 -8.53 -14.19 20.81
C PHE A 234 -7.63 -15.41 21.07
N ALA A 235 -7.25 -15.67 22.32
CA ALA A 235 -6.42 -16.81 22.70
C ALA A 235 -7.11 -18.16 22.38
N HIS A 236 -8.41 -18.29 22.65
CA HIS A 236 -9.17 -19.49 22.30
C HIS A 236 -9.11 -19.78 20.79
N GLU A 237 -9.43 -18.78 19.98
CA GLU A 237 -9.48 -18.93 18.53
C GLU A 237 -8.10 -19.06 17.88
N LEU A 238 -7.08 -18.39 18.45
CA LEU A 238 -5.68 -18.61 18.07
C LEU A 238 -5.27 -20.05 18.35
N GLY A 239 -5.70 -20.62 19.47
CA GLY A 239 -5.47 -22.03 19.81
C GLY A 239 -6.01 -22.97 18.73
N HIS A 240 -7.24 -22.75 18.26
CA HIS A 240 -7.80 -23.49 17.12
C HIS A 240 -7.02 -23.27 15.83
N SER A 241 -6.58 -22.03 15.57
CA SER A 241 -5.75 -21.69 14.42
C SER A 241 -4.42 -22.46 14.44
N LEU A 242 -3.86 -22.68 15.64
CA LEU A 242 -2.68 -23.50 15.94
C LEU A 242 -2.99 -25.00 16.07
N GLY A 243 -4.17 -25.45 15.63
CA GLY A 243 -4.48 -26.86 15.52
C GLY A 243 -4.95 -27.54 16.81
N LEU A 244 -5.19 -26.80 17.90
CA LEU A 244 -5.93 -27.33 19.03
C LEU A 244 -7.35 -27.67 18.57
N LYS A 245 -7.72 -28.94 18.74
CA LYS A 245 -9.08 -29.41 18.47
C LYS A 245 -9.79 -29.58 19.79
N GLU A 246 -11.10 -29.37 19.78
CA GLU A 246 -11.94 -29.72 20.90
C GLU A 246 -11.77 -31.21 21.26
N PHE A 247 -11.19 -31.42 22.44
CA PHE A 247 -11.23 -32.58 23.33
C PHE A 247 -11.43 -33.95 22.68
N ARG A 248 -10.34 -34.75 22.62
CA ARG A 248 -10.49 -36.20 22.49
C ARG A 248 -11.00 -36.79 23.80
N GLY A 249 -12.31 -37.00 23.89
CA GLY A 249 -12.95 -37.83 24.93
C GLY A 249 -13.33 -37.14 26.24
N ILE A 250 -13.32 -35.80 26.29
CA ILE A 250 -13.73 -35.00 27.46
C ILE A 250 -14.80 -34.00 27.03
N ASP A 251 -15.83 -33.81 27.85
CA ASP A 251 -16.90 -32.84 27.60
C ASP A 251 -16.55 -31.50 28.26
N SER A 252 -16.11 -30.55 27.45
CA SER A 252 -15.63 -29.23 27.86
C SER A 252 -16.70 -28.31 28.43
N GLU A 253 -17.97 -28.60 28.18
CA GLU A 253 -19.08 -27.87 28.81
C GLU A 253 -19.32 -28.37 30.24
N LYS A 254 -18.78 -29.54 30.62
CA LYS A 254 -19.02 -30.19 31.92
C LYS A 254 -17.82 -30.21 32.85
N ILE A 255 -16.60 -30.13 32.33
CA ILE A 255 -15.38 -30.10 33.14
C ILE A 255 -15.13 -28.72 33.75
N SER A 256 -14.73 -28.66 35.01
CA SER A 256 -14.43 -27.38 35.67
C SER A 256 -13.11 -26.80 35.17
N TYR A 257 -12.98 -25.46 35.18
CA TYR A 257 -11.71 -24.80 34.85
C TYR A 257 -10.57 -25.20 35.79
N SER A 258 -10.86 -25.51 37.06
CA SER A 258 -9.85 -26.01 38.00
C SER A 258 -9.28 -27.38 37.66
N GLU A 259 -10.06 -28.23 36.98
CA GLU A 259 -9.61 -29.56 36.54
C GLU A 259 -8.88 -29.51 35.20
N TYR A 260 -9.18 -28.51 34.37
CA TYR A 260 -8.52 -28.28 33.09
C TYR A 260 -8.39 -26.76 32.83
N PRO A 261 -7.30 -26.14 33.32
CA PRO A 261 -7.10 -24.69 33.29
C PRO A 261 -6.55 -24.25 31.93
N SER A 262 -7.39 -24.36 30.92
CA SER A 262 -7.08 -23.94 29.55
C SER A 262 -8.13 -22.96 29.06
N VAL A 263 -7.72 -21.97 28.26
CA VAL A 263 -8.62 -21.09 27.53
C VAL A 263 -9.49 -21.85 26.53
N MET A 264 -9.07 -23.05 26.11
CA MET A 264 -9.88 -23.96 25.28
C MET A 264 -11.07 -24.57 26.02
N ASN A 265 -11.13 -24.43 27.35
CA ASN A 265 -12.26 -24.86 28.17
C ASN A 265 -13.41 -23.86 28.05
N TYR A 266 -14.61 -24.32 27.65
CA TYR A 266 -15.79 -23.45 27.55
C TYR A 266 -16.30 -22.92 28.90
N ASN A 267 -15.87 -23.52 30.02
CA ASN A 267 -16.07 -23.01 31.38
C ASN A 267 -14.94 -22.06 31.85
N SER A 268 -13.99 -21.70 30.97
CA SER A 268 -12.91 -20.76 31.28
C SER A 268 -13.46 -19.37 31.63
N PRO A 269 -12.94 -18.72 32.69
CA PRO A 269 -13.37 -17.38 33.04
C PRO A 269 -12.95 -16.37 31.96
N ARG A 270 -13.79 -15.37 31.69
CA ARG A 270 -13.43 -14.27 30.78
C ARG A 270 -12.13 -13.61 31.23
N GLY A 271 -11.27 -13.35 30.26
CA GLY A 271 -9.95 -12.77 30.47
C GLY A 271 -8.83 -13.78 30.72
N ALA A 272 -9.12 -15.08 30.90
CA ALA A 272 -8.09 -16.11 30.93
C ALA A 272 -7.51 -16.35 29.53
N VAL A 273 -6.19 -16.43 29.42
CA VAL A 273 -5.46 -16.58 28.15
C VAL A 273 -4.55 -17.81 28.10
N GLY A 274 -4.39 -18.52 29.24
CA GLY A 274 -3.45 -19.63 29.38
C GLY A 274 -3.94 -20.96 28.81
N TYR A 275 -2.99 -21.82 28.44
CA TYR A 275 -3.25 -23.18 27.97
C TYR A 275 -2.75 -24.22 28.99
N ALA A 276 -3.41 -25.38 29.02
CA ALA A 276 -3.04 -26.42 29.97
C ALA A 276 -1.69 -27.07 29.61
N THR A 277 -0.89 -27.34 30.64
CA THR A 277 0.40 -28.04 30.55
C THR A 277 0.27 -29.55 30.71
N GLY A 278 -0.88 -30.03 31.19
CA GLY A 278 -1.25 -31.43 31.33
C GLY A 278 -0.79 -32.08 32.63
N ASP A 279 -0.23 -31.32 33.58
CA ASP A 279 0.13 -31.81 34.92
C ASP A 279 -0.89 -31.41 36.00
N GLU A 280 -1.94 -30.68 35.63
CA GLU A 280 -2.88 -30.09 36.56
C GLU A 280 -3.89 -31.11 37.10
N SER A 281 -4.23 -32.14 36.33
CA SER A 281 -5.08 -33.25 36.73
C SER A 281 -4.93 -34.48 35.81
N ASP A 282 -5.47 -35.64 36.23
CA ASP A 282 -5.49 -36.87 35.41
C ASP A 282 -6.30 -36.73 34.10
N THR A 283 -7.15 -35.70 34.00
CA THR A 283 -7.96 -35.42 32.81
C THR A 283 -7.43 -34.25 31.99
N ALA A 284 -6.45 -33.48 32.50
CA ALA A 284 -5.88 -32.35 31.80
C ALA A 284 -5.02 -32.81 30.61
N GLN A 285 -5.34 -32.31 29.41
CA GLN A 285 -4.52 -32.53 28.22
C GLN A 285 -3.41 -31.46 28.16
N ASN A 286 -2.23 -31.83 27.69
CA ASN A 286 -1.15 -30.87 27.44
C ASN A 286 -1.39 -30.17 26.10
N ASP A 287 -1.99 -28.98 26.17
CA ASP A 287 -2.31 -28.16 25.00
C ASP A 287 -1.06 -27.57 24.36
N TRP A 288 -0.09 -27.14 25.18
CA TRP A 288 1.18 -26.59 24.70
C TRP A 288 1.97 -27.59 23.83
N SER A 289 1.90 -28.88 24.16
CA SER A 289 2.47 -29.95 23.35
C SER A 289 1.78 -30.05 21.99
N VAL A 290 0.46 -29.86 21.93
CA VAL A 290 -0.27 -29.88 20.65
C VAL A 290 0.09 -28.67 19.81
N VAL A 291 0.14 -27.47 20.41
CA VAL A 291 0.56 -26.21 19.75
C VAL A 291 1.97 -26.34 19.21
N THR A 292 2.93 -26.80 20.02
CA THR A 292 4.32 -26.94 19.58
C THR A 292 4.47 -27.95 18.44
N ASN A 293 3.72 -29.06 18.49
CA ASN A 293 3.77 -30.11 17.46
C ASN A 293 2.98 -29.78 16.19
N SER A 294 2.27 -28.64 16.14
CA SER A 294 1.48 -28.22 14.97
C SER A 294 2.14 -27.09 14.20
N MET A 295 3.00 -26.28 14.81
CA MET A 295 3.70 -25.16 14.19
C MET A 295 4.45 -25.56 12.90
N GLY A 296 5.41 -26.49 12.98
CA GLY A 296 6.14 -26.99 11.80
C GLY A 296 5.34 -27.80 10.78
N LYS A 297 4.00 -27.97 10.93
CA LYS A 297 3.18 -28.66 9.91
C LYS A 297 2.82 -27.77 8.72
N HIS A 298 3.00 -26.47 8.87
CA HIS A 298 2.77 -25.48 7.82
C HIS A 298 4.07 -24.76 7.50
N VAL A 299 5.12 -25.51 7.15
CA VAL A 299 6.38 -24.93 6.69
C VAL A 299 6.11 -23.97 5.52
N ASP A 300 6.42 -22.69 5.70
CA ASP A 300 6.61 -21.73 4.64
C ASP A 300 7.82 -22.16 3.81
N THR A 301 7.58 -23.14 2.96
CA THR A 301 8.60 -23.72 2.07
C THR A 301 9.07 -22.75 0.99
N GLY A 302 8.56 -21.50 0.96
CA GLY A 302 8.56 -20.66 -0.24
C GLY A 302 7.94 -21.38 -1.46
N GLY A 303 7.23 -22.49 -1.21
CA GLY A 303 6.96 -23.54 -2.19
C GLY A 303 5.67 -23.33 -2.96
N VAL A 304 5.78 -22.63 -4.09
CA VAL A 304 4.98 -22.85 -5.31
C VAL A 304 3.45 -22.73 -5.12
N ARG A 305 2.98 -21.52 -4.76
CA ARG A 305 1.77 -20.85 -5.33
C ARG A 305 1.44 -19.48 -4.69
N ALA A 306 2.31 -18.86 -3.90
CA ALA A 306 2.17 -17.43 -3.63
C ALA A 306 2.84 -16.66 -4.79
N ARG A 307 2.05 -15.88 -5.54
CA ARG A 307 2.50 -15.10 -6.71
C ARG A 307 3.32 -13.84 -6.34
N CYS A 308 3.99 -13.85 -5.19
CA CYS A 308 4.83 -12.73 -4.72
C CYS A 308 5.92 -13.21 -3.76
N ILE A 309 6.71 -14.21 -4.15
CA ILE A 309 7.92 -14.60 -3.42
C ILE A 309 9.11 -14.33 -4.34
N THR A 310 10.20 -13.75 -3.85
CA THR A 310 11.50 -13.86 -4.53
C THR A 310 11.82 -15.35 -4.75
N PRO A 311 12.04 -15.79 -6.01
CA PRO A 311 12.76 -15.07 -7.06
C PRO A 311 11.87 -14.38 -8.10
N GLU A 312 10.72 -13.80 -7.71
CA GLU A 312 9.84 -13.13 -8.66
C GLU A 312 10.34 -11.74 -9.10
N PHE A 313 11.03 -10.95 -8.26
CA PHE A 313 11.72 -9.73 -8.74
C PHE A 313 12.96 -10.08 -9.55
N ALA A 314 13.28 -9.28 -10.58
CA ALA A 314 14.43 -9.54 -11.46
C ALA A 314 15.80 -9.35 -10.76
N GLY A 315 15.80 -8.92 -9.50
CA GLY A 315 16.97 -8.73 -8.65
C GLY A 315 16.70 -7.74 -7.53
N GLY A 316 17.73 -7.44 -6.75
CA GLY A 316 17.67 -6.47 -5.65
C GLY A 316 17.32 -7.06 -4.29
N ALA A 317 17.56 -6.27 -3.24
CA ALA A 317 17.32 -6.63 -1.84
C ALA A 317 16.33 -5.68 -1.14
N GLY A 318 15.67 -4.79 -1.88
CA GLY A 318 14.70 -3.82 -1.34
C GLY A 318 15.32 -2.65 -0.57
N THR A 319 16.64 -2.58 -0.45
CA THR A 319 17.33 -1.49 0.23
C THR A 319 17.50 -0.27 -0.70
N THR A 320 17.80 0.90 -0.15
CA THR A 320 18.01 2.12 -0.94
C THR A 320 19.18 1.99 -1.93
N SER A 321 20.24 1.25 -1.58
CA SER A 321 21.40 1.01 -2.45
C SER A 321 21.21 -0.16 -3.41
N ASN A 322 20.27 -1.06 -3.12
CA ASN A 322 19.98 -2.24 -3.93
C ASN A 322 18.46 -2.49 -4.00
N PRO A 323 17.70 -1.62 -4.70
CA PRO A 323 16.25 -1.72 -4.76
C PRO A 323 15.81 -2.97 -5.53
N TYR A 324 14.63 -3.50 -5.21
CA TYR A 324 14.01 -4.57 -5.98
C TYR A 324 13.75 -4.12 -7.43
N LYS A 325 14.05 -4.99 -8.38
CA LYS A 325 13.93 -4.72 -9.82
C LYS A 325 12.59 -5.23 -10.36
N ILE A 326 11.86 -4.34 -11.03
CA ILE A 326 10.53 -4.60 -11.59
C ILE A 326 10.56 -4.45 -13.11
N GLU A 327 10.16 -5.50 -13.81
CA GLU A 327 10.06 -5.59 -15.27
C GLU A 327 8.66 -6.05 -15.74
N THR A 328 7.84 -6.60 -14.83
CA THR A 328 6.51 -7.14 -15.16
C THR A 328 5.39 -6.60 -14.26
N VAL A 329 4.14 -6.71 -14.73
CA VAL A 329 2.95 -6.27 -13.96
C VAL A 329 2.71 -7.13 -12.70
N ASP A 330 3.12 -8.40 -12.72
CA ASP A 330 3.00 -9.26 -11.55
C ASP A 330 4.02 -8.86 -10.48
N GLN A 331 5.28 -8.59 -10.86
CA GLN A 331 6.27 -7.99 -9.95
C GLN A 331 5.80 -6.64 -9.38
N LEU A 332 5.19 -5.78 -10.20
CA LEU A 332 4.60 -4.51 -9.72
C LEU A 332 3.54 -4.75 -8.65
N SER A 333 2.70 -5.79 -8.82
CA SER A 333 1.69 -6.17 -7.85
C SER A 333 2.28 -6.67 -6.52
N CYS A 334 3.56 -7.07 -6.54
CA CYS A 334 4.28 -7.59 -5.38
C CYS A 334 4.95 -6.55 -4.51
N ILE A 335 4.86 -5.26 -4.86
CA ILE A 335 5.23 -4.19 -3.93
C ILE A 335 4.49 -4.31 -2.59
N ARG A 336 3.25 -4.83 -2.60
CA ARG A 336 2.47 -5.11 -1.39
C ARG A 336 3.16 -6.09 -0.43
N ALA A 337 4.04 -6.95 -0.92
CA ALA A 337 4.70 -7.96 -0.11
C ALA A 337 5.77 -7.37 0.82
N ASP A 338 6.32 -6.19 0.49
CA ASP A 338 7.32 -5.46 1.27
C ASP A 338 7.11 -3.95 1.09
N ILE A 339 6.05 -3.41 1.70
CA ILE A 339 5.51 -2.09 1.38
C ILE A 339 6.43 -0.91 1.77
N ASP A 340 7.47 -1.18 2.56
CA ASP A 340 8.45 -0.19 3.02
C ASP A 340 9.76 -0.22 2.21
N ALA A 341 9.95 -1.24 1.35
CA ALA A 341 11.15 -1.40 0.54
C ALA A 341 11.25 -0.42 -0.64
N ASN A 342 12.42 -0.43 -1.29
CA ASN A 342 12.73 0.39 -2.45
C ASN A 342 12.69 -0.44 -3.73
N TYR A 343 12.13 0.17 -4.78
CA TYR A 343 11.80 -0.46 -6.03
C TYR A 343 12.26 0.41 -7.21
N GLU A 344 12.68 -0.25 -8.27
CA GLU A 344 13.10 0.39 -9.51
C GLU A 344 12.58 -0.37 -10.72
N LEU A 345 11.97 0.35 -11.65
CA LEU A 345 11.58 -0.20 -12.94
C LEU A 345 12.81 -0.35 -13.83
N THR A 346 13.00 -1.54 -14.41
CA THR A 346 14.07 -1.84 -15.39
C THR A 346 13.54 -1.96 -16.82
N ALA A 347 12.22 -1.96 -16.99
CA ALA A 347 11.54 -2.01 -18.27
C ALA A 347 10.18 -1.29 -18.23
N ASP A 348 9.66 -0.94 -19.41
CA ASP A 348 8.25 -0.54 -19.54
C ASP A 348 7.36 -1.75 -19.21
N ILE A 349 6.40 -1.57 -18.30
CA ILE A 349 5.43 -2.59 -17.92
C ILE A 349 4.18 -2.46 -18.78
N ASN A 350 3.72 -3.56 -19.37
CA ASN A 350 2.39 -3.64 -19.98
C ASN A 350 1.41 -4.36 -19.05
N ALA A 351 0.42 -3.63 -18.52
CA ALA A 351 -0.62 -4.15 -17.64
C ALA A 351 -1.89 -4.61 -18.38
N ALA A 352 -1.89 -4.61 -19.71
CA ALA A 352 -3.04 -5.02 -20.51
C ALA A 352 -3.49 -6.45 -20.17
N GLY A 353 -4.80 -6.63 -19.98
CA GLY A 353 -5.39 -7.95 -19.68
C GLY A 353 -5.20 -8.40 -18.23
N ARG A 354 -4.48 -7.66 -17.38
CA ARG A 354 -4.39 -7.97 -15.95
C ARG A 354 -5.72 -7.63 -15.28
N THR A 355 -6.40 -8.66 -14.78
CA THR A 355 -7.62 -8.50 -13.97
C THR A 355 -7.30 -8.69 -12.49
N GLY A 356 -8.13 -8.11 -11.62
CA GLY A 356 -8.03 -8.27 -10.18
C GLY A 356 -6.79 -7.61 -9.54
N PHE A 357 -6.23 -6.58 -10.17
CA PHE A 357 -5.15 -5.80 -9.55
C PHE A 357 -5.68 -5.11 -8.29
N LYS A 358 -5.08 -5.42 -7.14
CA LYS A 358 -5.37 -4.77 -5.86
C LYS A 358 -4.49 -3.54 -5.70
N SER A 359 -5.01 -2.48 -5.11
CA SER A 359 -4.23 -1.29 -4.77
C SER A 359 -3.00 -1.67 -3.92
N ILE A 360 -1.89 -0.97 -4.12
CA ILE A 360 -0.68 -1.11 -3.31
C ILE A 360 -0.80 -0.21 -2.09
N GLY A 361 -0.88 -0.80 -0.90
CA GLY A 361 -1.28 -0.08 0.31
C GLY A 361 -2.77 0.28 0.33
N GLY A 362 -3.26 0.70 1.50
CA GLY A 362 -4.68 0.78 1.82
C GLY A 362 -4.97 1.19 3.27
N HIS A 363 -5.94 0.51 3.87
CA HIS A 363 -6.62 0.89 5.12
C HIS A 363 -5.81 0.59 6.40
N GLY A 364 -4.54 0.99 6.46
CA GLY A 364 -3.63 0.67 7.57
C GLY A 364 -2.23 0.39 7.07
N SER A 365 -2.15 -0.25 5.91
CA SER A 365 -0.93 -0.47 5.13
C SER A 365 -0.56 0.77 4.27
N VAL A 366 0.51 1.49 4.62
CA VAL A 366 0.96 2.71 3.91
C VAL A 366 2.26 2.44 3.18
N PHE A 367 2.36 2.76 1.89
CA PHE A 367 3.63 2.67 1.17
C PHE A 367 4.62 3.75 1.62
N ARG A 368 5.71 3.36 2.28
CA ARG A 368 6.75 4.30 2.80
C ARG A 368 8.04 4.27 2.01
N GLY A 369 8.21 3.25 1.17
CA GLY A 369 9.38 3.04 0.34
C GLY A 369 9.55 4.01 -0.81
N THR A 370 10.38 3.61 -1.79
CA THR A 370 10.56 4.36 -3.04
C THR A 370 10.13 3.50 -4.22
N LEU A 371 9.33 4.05 -5.13
CA LEU A 371 9.17 3.53 -6.48
C LEU A 371 9.83 4.51 -7.47
N ASP A 372 10.99 4.12 -7.98
CA ASP A 372 11.67 4.82 -9.06
C ASP A 372 11.25 4.24 -10.41
N GLY A 373 10.60 5.06 -11.23
CA GLY A 373 10.25 4.70 -12.59
C GLY A 373 11.45 4.62 -13.51
N ASN A 374 12.59 5.23 -13.16
CA ASN A 374 13.81 5.26 -13.97
C ASN A 374 13.54 5.65 -15.44
N GLY A 375 12.52 6.49 -15.67
CA GLY A 375 12.05 6.92 -17.00
C GLY A 375 11.10 5.95 -17.71
N HIS A 376 10.88 4.74 -17.18
CA HIS A 376 9.99 3.73 -17.75
C HIS A 376 8.50 4.03 -17.53
N ALA A 377 7.67 3.34 -18.31
CA ALA A 377 6.22 3.48 -18.30
C ALA A 377 5.49 2.24 -17.79
N ILE A 378 4.41 2.44 -17.05
CA ILE A 378 3.34 1.46 -16.83
C ILE A 378 2.23 1.78 -17.85
N ARG A 379 1.98 0.86 -18.78
CA ARG A 379 1.01 1.01 -19.86
C ARG A 379 -0.25 0.20 -19.61
N ASN A 380 -1.39 0.72 -20.07
CA ASN A 380 -2.67 -0.01 -20.16
C ASN A 380 -3.15 -0.55 -18.80
N LEU A 381 -2.97 0.24 -17.73
CA LEU A 381 -3.44 -0.12 -16.39
C LEU A 381 -4.98 -0.02 -16.34
N THR A 382 -5.65 -1.16 -16.20
CA THR A 382 -7.12 -1.20 -16.06
C THR A 382 -7.52 -1.52 -14.62
N LEU A 383 -8.20 -0.57 -13.96
CA LEU A 383 -8.74 -0.74 -12.61
C LEU A 383 -10.26 -0.49 -12.63
N ARG A 384 -11.02 -1.43 -13.19
CA ARG A 384 -12.49 -1.34 -13.28
C ARG A 384 -13.17 -2.13 -12.16
N GLN A 385 -13.44 -1.44 -11.05
CA GLN A 385 -14.08 -2.00 -9.87
C GLN A 385 -15.25 -1.09 -9.42
N PRO A 386 -16.36 -1.03 -10.18
CA PRO A 386 -17.43 -0.05 -9.98
C PRO A 386 -18.18 -0.18 -8.64
N LYS A 387 -18.00 -1.30 -7.93
CA LYS A 387 -18.56 -1.53 -6.59
C LYS A 387 -17.60 -1.10 -5.47
N GLN A 388 -16.30 -1.00 -5.75
CA GLN A 388 -15.29 -0.66 -4.76
C GLN A 388 -15.31 0.82 -4.45
N SER A 389 -15.17 1.15 -3.17
CA SER A 389 -15.34 2.53 -2.70
C SER A 389 -14.13 3.38 -3.09
N SER A 390 -12.93 2.80 -3.01
CA SER A 390 -11.66 3.49 -3.25
C SER A 390 -10.73 2.67 -4.12
N VAL A 391 -10.23 3.23 -5.24
CA VAL A 391 -9.38 2.51 -6.19
C VAL A 391 -8.30 3.43 -6.75
N ALA A 392 -7.05 2.96 -6.71
CA ALA A 392 -5.88 3.56 -7.32
C ALA A 392 -4.74 2.53 -7.40
N LEU A 393 -3.66 2.84 -8.13
CA LEU A 393 -2.45 1.99 -8.10
C LEU A 393 -1.90 1.86 -6.68
N PHE A 394 -1.89 2.96 -5.92
CA PHE A 394 -1.59 2.98 -4.50
C PHE A 394 -2.81 3.43 -3.68
N GLY A 395 -3.14 2.73 -2.59
CA GLY A 395 -4.17 3.21 -1.67
C GLY A 395 -3.69 4.48 -0.98
N VAL A 396 -2.64 4.35 -0.16
CA VAL A 396 -1.98 5.46 0.54
C VAL A 396 -0.48 5.36 0.33
N THR A 397 0.16 6.48 0.00
CA THR A 397 1.62 6.59 -0.08
C THR A 397 2.14 7.70 0.81
N ALA A 398 3.09 7.39 1.68
CA ALA A 398 3.92 8.33 2.44
C ALA A 398 5.38 8.35 1.93
N GLY A 399 5.72 7.44 1.03
CA GLY A 399 7.05 7.29 0.43
C GLY A 399 7.29 8.23 -0.75
N THR A 400 8.20 7.82 -1.63
CA THR A 400 8.54 8.57 -2.85
C THR A 400 8.16 7.79 -4.10
N ILE A 401 7.39 8.41 -5.00
CA ILE A 401 7.12 7.89 -6.35
C ILE A 401 7.69 8.89 -7.34
N ARG A 402 8.62 8.46 -8.20
CA ARG A 402 9.31 9.41 -9.08
C ARG A 402 9.66 8.86 -10.45
N ASP A 403 9.86 9.79 -11.38
CA ASP A 403 10.45 9.53 -12.70
C ASP A 403 9.71 8.41 -13.47
N LEU A 404 8.37 8.46 -13.39
CA LEU A 404 7.44 7.40 -13.84
C LEU A 404 6.42 7.94 -14.85
N ARG A 405 6.09 7.14 -15.86
CA ARG A 405 4.96 7.41 -16.77
C ARG A 405 3.86 6.36 -16.58
N ILE A 406 2.62 6.77 -16.40
CA ILE A 406 1.44 5.88 -16.48
C ILE A 406 0.68 6.27 -17.74
N ILE A 407 0.57 5.34 -18.69
CA ILE A 407 0.08 5.62 -20.04
C ILE A 407 -1.17 4.79 -20.32
N SER A 408 -2.21 5.43 -20.82
CA SER A 408 -3.46 4.78 -21.21
C SER A 408 -4.14 4.02 -20.06
N ALA A 409 -4.18 4.62 -18.87
CA ALA A 409 -4.91 4.06 -17.74
C ALA A 409 -6.43 4.16 -17.93
N ASP A 410 -7.16 3.17 -17.42
CA ASP A 410 -8.62 3.11 -17.48
C ASP A 410 -9.18 2.67 -16.13
N VAL A 411 -9.68 3.63 -15.36
CA VAL A 411 -10.03 3.45 -13.95
C VAL A 411 -11.50 3.78 -13.70
N VAL A 412 -12.23 2.87 -13.05
CA VAL A 412 -13.63 3.06 -12.67
C VAL A 412 -13.86 2.52 -11.26
N ALA A 413 -14.37 3.35 -10.37
CA ALA A 413 -14.78 2.92 -9.02
C ALA A 413 -15.96 3.75 -8.49
N LYS A 414 -16.44 3.48 -7.28
CA LYS A 414 -17.68 4.06 -6.74
C LYS A 414 -17.50 5.48 -6.20
N GLU A 415 -16.59 5.68 -5.24
CA GLU A 415 -16.54 6.92 -4.45
C GLU A 415 -15.24 7.69 -4.67
N SER A 416 -14.12 7.26 -4.11
CA SER A 416 -12.82 7.95 -4.20
C SER A 416 -11.94 7.28 -5.23
N VAL A 417 -11.65 7.97 -6.33
CA VAL A 417 -10.97 7.33 -7.47
C VAL A 417 -9.80 8.18 -7.93
N ALA A 418 -8.64 7.54 -8.05
CA ALA A 418 -7.45 8.12 -8.66
C ALA A 418 -6.69 7.08 -9.50
N ILE A 419 -5.83 7.53 -10.42
CA ILE A 419 -4.96 6.59 -11.15
C ILE A 419 -3.77 6.17 -10.28
N LEU A 420 -3.07 7.14 -9.67
CA LEU A 420 -1.81 6.86 -8.97
C LEU A 420 -2.03 6.58 -7.49
N ALA A 421 -2.64 7.49 -6.73
CA ALA A 421 -2.83 7.27 -5.30
C ALA A 421 -4.15 7.86 -4.76
N ASN A 422 -4.89 7.16 -3.91
CA ASN A 422 -6.03 7.81 -3.26
C ASN A 422 -5.56 8.91 -2.30
N GLU A 423 -4.51 8.64 -1.52
CA GLU A 423 -3.91 9.65 -0.64
C GLU A 423 -2.39 9.69 -0.77
N ASN A 424 -1.86 10.88 -1.04
CA ASN A 424 -0.44 11.17 -1.02
C ASN A 424 -0.07 11.97 0.23
N ARG A 425 0.75 11.38 1.10
CA ARG A 425 1.40 12.01 2.27
C ARG A 425 2.90 12.25 2.06
N GLY A 426 3.46 11.70 0.98
CA GLY A 426 4.88 11.75 0.64
C GLY A 426 5.15 12.60 -0.60
N MET A 427 6.07 12.14 -1.45
CA MET A 427 6.52 12.88 -2.62
C MET A 427 6.22 12.14 -3.92
N ILE A 428 5.49 12.81 -4.81
CA ILE A 428 5.30 12.38 -6.20
C ILE A 428 6.00 13.41 -7.10
N ARG A 429 7.04 12.98 -7.82
CA ARG A 429 7.88 13.89 -8.61
C ARG A 429 8.16 13.38 -10.03
N ASN A 430 8.11 14.26 -11.02
CA ASN A 430 8.40 13.93 -12.42
C ASN A 430 7.53 12.75 -12.90
N VAL A 431 6.22 12.86 -12.68
CA VAL A 431 5.27 11.81 -13.06
C VAL A 431 4.35 12.33 -14.15
N THR A 432 4.14 11.52 -15.19
CA THR A 432 3.13 11.79 -16.21
C THR A 432 2.06 10.71 -16.20
N VAL A 433 0.79 11.11 -16.21
CA VAL A 433 -0.35 10.19 -16.24
C VAL A 433 -1.24 10.52 -17.42
N THR A 434 -1.63 9.51 -18.22
CA THR A 434 -2.62 9.65 -19.29
C THR A 434 -3.70 8.58 -19.19
N GLY A 435 -4.93 8.91 -19.59
CA GLY A 435 -6.02 7.93 -19.62
C GLY A 435 -7.40 8.51 -19.32
N THR A 436 -8.28 7.65 -18.81
CA THR A 436 -9.66 7.99 -18.43
C THR A 436 -9.98 7.48 -17.04
N ILE A 437 -10.67 8.30 -16.26
CA ILE A 437 -11.11 7.93 -14.91
C ILE A 437 -12.56 8.37 -14.66
N SER A 438 -13.36 7.47 -14.09
CA SER A 438 -14.76 7.75 -13.78
C SER A 438 -15.17 7.21 -12.41
N GLY A 439 -15.80 8.06 -11.62
CA GLY A 439 -16.52 7.65 -10.40
C GLY A 439 -17.97 7.31 -10.71
N SER A 440 -18.48 6.19 -10.18
CA SER A 440 -19.87 5.75 -10.38
C SER A 440 -20.83 6.65 -9.62
N THR A 441 -21.77 7.25 -10.34
CA THR A 441 -22.86 8.03 -9.73
C THR A 441 -23.99 7.06 -9.38
N THR A 442 -24.15 6.69 -8.10
CA THR A 442 -25.43 6.09 -7.69
C THR A 442 -26.52 7.16 -7.76
N ARG A 443 -27.67 6.80 -8.37
CA ARG A 443 -28.82 7.67 -8.62
C ARG A 443 -29.21 8.52 -7.40
N ALA A 444 -29.52 9.78 -7.69
CA ALA A 444 -30.42 10.68 -6.96
C ALA A 444 -30.31 10.70 -5.42
N GLY A 445 -29.40 11.55 -4.93
CA GLY A 445 -29.50 12.12 -3.58
C GLY A 445 -28.46 11.57 -2.59
N TYR A 446 -27.48 12.42 -2.28
CA TYR A 446 -26.52 12.33 -1.17
C TYR A 446 -25.50 11.17 -1.24
N GLY A 447 -24.35 11.47 -1.86
CA GLY A 447 -23.18 10.59 -1.93
C GLY A 447 -22.51 10.71 -3.30
N GLY A 448 -21.60 11.67 -3.45
CA GLY A 448 -20.94 11.96 -4.72
C GLY A 448 -19.55 11.33 -4.80
N SER A 449 -19.19 10.81 -5.97
CA SER A 449 -17.82 10.39 -6.29
C SER A 449 -16.83 11.57 -6.29
N ASN A 450 -15.68 11.38 -5.67
CA ASN A 450 -14.53 12.29 -5.66
C ASN A 450 -13.44 11.70 -6.57
N VAL A 451 -13.17 12.36 -7.69
CA VAL A 451 -12.30 11.81 -8.73
C VAL A 451 -11.16 12.76 -9.06
N GLY A 452 -9.93 12.29 -8.84
CA GLY A 452 -8.72 13.02 -9.17
C GLY A 452 -7.93 12.31 -10.25
N GLY A 453 -7.44 13.02 -11.25
CA GLY A 453 -6.70 12.37 -12.35
C GLY A 453 -5.42 11.66 -11.90
N VAL A 454 -4.74 12.18 -10.88
CA VAL A 454 -3.51 11.58 -10.33
C VAL A 454 -3.73 11.09 -8.90
N VAL A 455 -4.24 11.95 -8.02
CA VAL A 455 -4.53 11.61 -6.63
C VAL A 455 -5.91 12.06 -6.20
N VAL A 456 -6.56 11.43 -5.21
CA VAL A 456 -7.77 12.02 -4.63
C VAL A 456 -7.37 13.16 -3.69
N THR A 457 -6.50 12.86 -2.72
CA THR A 457 -5.99 13.84 -1.74
C THR A 457 -4.47 13.96 -1.82
N ASN A 458 -3.97 15.18 -2.02
CA ASN A 458 -2.56 15.52 -1.79
C ASN A 458 -2.43 16.17 -0.40
N GLY A 459 -2.13 15.35 0.59
CA GLY A 459 -2.13 15.72 1.99
C GLY A 459 -2.46 14.55 2.90
N ASP A 460 -2.28 14.76 4.21
CA ASP A 460 -2.68 13.81 5.23
C ASP A 460 -4.10 14.13 5.73
N SER A 461 -5.03 13.21 5.49
CA SER A 461 -6.44 13.32 5.89
C SER A 461 -6.66 13.08 7.38
N THR A 462 -5.70 12.47 8.08
CA THR A 462 -5.76 12.22 9.54
C THR A 462 -5.37 13.45 10.36
N ILE A 463 -4.56 14.32 9.76
CA ILE A 463 -4.15 15.57 10.39
C ILE A 463 -5.29 16.58 10.27
N ASN A 464 -5.48 17.38 11.33
CA ASN A 464 -6.48 18.45 11.37
C ASN A 464 -6.56 19.19 10.02
N ARG A 465 -7.75 19.15 9.39
CA ARG A 465 -8.11 19.76 8.10
C ARG A 465 -7.76 21.25 7.94
N TYR A 466 -7.27 21.89 9.00
CA TYR A 466 -6.81 23.27 9.04
C TYR A 466 -5.29 23.44 8.92
N LYS A 467 -4.49 22.37 8.91
CA LYS A 467 -3.03 22.45 8.71
C LYS A 467 -2.72 22.62 7.22
N THR A 468 -1.93 23.63 6.88
CA THR A 468 -1.63 24.06 5.50
C THR A 468 -0.22 23.69 5.02
N ASP A 469 0.48 22.83 5.76
CA ASP A 469 1.85 22.36 5.46
C ASP A 469 1.99 20.89 5.88
N THR A 470 1.45 20.01 5.06
CA THR A 470 1.72 18.57 5.10
C THR A 470 2.96 18.28 4.25
N ASP A 471 3.66 17.17 4.51
CA ASP A 471 4.85 16.77 3.74
C ASP A 471 4.52 16.35 2.30
N ALA A 472 3.22 16.22 1.99
CA ALA A 472 2.67 15.85 0.70
C ALA A 472 3.04 16.84 -0.42
N LYS A 473 3.76 16.34 -1.43
CA LYS A 473 4.26 17.14 -2.56
C LYS A 473 3.97 16.47 -3.90
N LEU A 474 3.36 17.21 -4.82
CA LEU A 474 3.29 16.92 -6.25
C LEU A 474 4.18 17.91 -6.99
N VAL A 475 5.30 17.44 -7.53
CA VAL A 475 6.31 18.30 -8.19
C VAL A 475 6.53 17.84 -9.63
N ARG A 476 6.31 18.70 -10.62
CA ARG A 476 6.45 18.31 -12.04
C ARG A 476 5.55 17.12 -12.39
N VAL A 477 4.30 17.18 -11.95
CA VAL A 477 3.29 16.18 -12.28
C VAL A 477 2.45 16.68 -13.46
N THR A 478 2.33 15.86 -14.51
CA THR A 478 1.50 16.14 -15.67
C THR A 478 0.37 15.12 -15.76
N SER A 479 -0.87 15.60 -15.81
CA SER A 479 -2.08 14.78 -15.95
C SER A 479 -2.78 15.11 -17.26
N ASP A 480 -2.76 14.19 -18.21
CA ASP A 480 -3.58 14.23 -19.43
C ASP A 480 -4.67 13.16 -19.33
N VAL A 481 -5.55 13.35 -18.35
CA VAL A 481 -6.56 12.39 -17.94
C VAL A 481 -7.94 13.02 -18.06
N ASN A 482 -8.86 12.33 -18.74
CA ASN A 482 -10.27 12.74 -18.75
C ASN A 482 -10.94 12.25 -17.47
N VAL A 483 -11.36 13.19 -16.63
CA VAL A 483 -11.90 12.97 -15.29
C VAL A 483 -13.41 13.14 -15.28
N THR A 484 -14.15 12.16 -14.76
CA THR A 484 -15.60 12.25 -14.56
C THR A 484 -15.98 11.91 -13.11
N GLY A 485 -16.59 12.84 -12.38
CA GLY A 485 -16.93 12.68 -10.95
C GLY A 485 -17.90 13.74 -10.45
N ASN A 486 -18.34 13.68 -9.18
CA ASN A 486 -19.16 14.76 -8.59
C ASN A 486 -18.28 15.90 -8.05
N GLY A 487 -17.30 15.56 -7.20
CA GLY A 487 -16.16 16.42 -6.89
C GLY A 487 -14.98 15.98 -7.76
N ALA A 488 -14.32 16.92 -8.43
CA ALA A 488 -13.33 16.54 -9.43
C ALA A 488 -12.18 17.53 -9.57
N GLY A 489 -10.99 16.98 -9.86
CA GLY A 489 -9.79 17.72 -10.20
C GLY A 489 -8.92 16.99 -11.20
N GLY A 490 -8.35 17.70 -12.18
CA GLY A 490 -7.48 17.09 -13.20
C GLY A 490 -6.21 16.46 -12.61
N ILE A 491 -5.67 16.99 -11.51
CA ILE A 491 -4.61 16.34 -10.72
C ILE A 491 -5.17 15.78 -9.41
N ALA A 492 -5.80 16.63 -8.59
CA ALA A 492 -6.24 16.26 -7.25
C ALA A 492 -7.65 16.74 -6.93
N VAL A 493 -8.45 15.96 -6.20
CA VAL A 493 -9.72 16.48 -5.67
C VAL A 493 -9.45 17.50 -4.57
N MET A 494 -8.58 17.15 -3.62
CA MET A 494 -8.22 18.02 -2.50
C MET A 494 -6.71 18.17 -2.38
N ASN A 495 -6.25 19.41 -2.19
CA ASN A 495 -4.85 19.72 -1.90
C ASN A 495 -4.72 20.42 -0.55
N THR A 496 -4.06 19.79 0.42
CA THR A 496 -3.62 20.43 1.69
C THR A 496 -2.10 20.55 1.76
N GLY A 497 -1.37 19.82 0.91
CA GLY A 497 0.07 19.91 0.72
C GLY A 497 0.49 20.91 -0.36
N GLN A 498 1.46 20.52 -1.20
CA GLN A 498 2.06 21.37 -2.22
C GLN A 498 1.90 20.79 -3.63
N ILE A 499 1.46 21.61 -4.58
CA ILE A 499 1.47 21.32 -6.02
C ILE A 499 2.35 22.37 -6.69
N VAL A 500 3.47 21.93 -7.26
CA VAL A 500 4.52 22.81 -7.78
C VAL A 500 4.91 22.39 -9.18
N GLN A 501 4.92 23.34 -10.12
CA GLN A 501 5.33 23.10 -11.51
C GLN A 501 4.55 21.95 -12.17
N SER A 502 3.24 21.88 -11.95
CA SER A 502 2.41 20.76 -12.40
C SER A 502 1.30 21.21 -13.36
N ALA A 503 0.83 20.28 -14.20
CA ALA A 503 -0.08 20.57 -15.31
C ALA A 503 -1.25 19.58 -15.37
N ALA A 504 -2.47 20.09 -15.60
CA ALA A 504 -3.65 19.30 -15.96
C ALA A 504 -4.11 19.65 -17.39
N LEU A 505 -4.14 18.67 -18.28
CA LEU A 505 -4.39 18.85 -19.71
C LEU A 505 -5.73 18.26 -20.17
N GLY A 506 -6.16 17.16 -19.54
CA GLY A 506 -7.40 16.46 -19.87
C GLY A 506 -8.65 17.13 -19.29
N ASP A 507 -9.81 16.79 -19.86
CA ASP A 507 -11.09 17.41 -19.51
C ASP A 507 -11.60 16.93 -18.14
N VAL A 508 -12.28 17.82 -17.40
CA VAL A 508 -12.89 17.55 -16.09
C VAL A 508 -14.39 17.74 -16.17
N ASN A 509 -15.15 16.66 -15.98
CA ASN A 509 -16.60 16.62 -16.02
C ASN A 509 -17.17 16.34 -14.61
N GLY A 510 -17.66 17.40 -13.98
CA GLY A 510 -18.23 17.41 -12.64
C GLY A 510 -19.75 17.20 -12.62
N GLY A 511 -20.26 16.65 -11.52
CA GLY A 511 -21.67 16.31 -11.32
C GLY A 511 -22.61 17.52 -11.16
N PHE A 512 -23.89 17.28 -11.42
CA PHE A 512 -24.92 18.31 -11.54
C PHE A 512 -25.66 18.63 -10.22
N VAL A 513 -25.73 17.73 -9.21
CA VAL A 513 -26.75 17.87 -8.14
C VAL A 513 -26.22 17.62 -6.72
N GLY A 514 -26.55 18.55 -5.80
CA GLY A 514 -26.78 18.26 -4.38
C GLY A 514 -25.62 18.33 -3.38
N ASN A 515 -24.38 18.61 -3.79
CA ASN A 515 -23.25 18.74 -2.84
C ASN A 515 -22.33 19.89 -3.28
N PRO A 516 -21.90 20.81 -2.39
CA PRO A 516 -20.97 21.91 -2.70
C PRO A 516 -19.53 21.42 -2.98
N SER A 517 -19.37 20.35 -3.75
CA SER A 517 -18.06 19.84 -4.14
C SER A 517 -17.42 20.78 -5.16
N GLY A 518 -16.16 21.13 -4.93
CA GLY A 518 -15.37 21.93 -5.85
C GLY A 518 -15.03 21.12 -7.11
N ILE A 519 -15.19 21.74 -8.27
CA ILE A 519 -14.85 21.18 -9.57
C ILE A 519 -13.82 22.13 -10.19
N GLY A 520 -12.58 21.65 -10.40
CA GLY A 520 -11.55 22.48 -10.99
C GLY A 520 -10.65 21.75 -11.97
N GLY A 521 -10.11 22.49 -12.93
CA GLY A 521 -9.24 21.90 -13.96
C GLY A 521 -7.96 21.30 -13.38
N LEU A 522 -7.35 21.93 -12.36
CA LEU A 522 -6.19 21.38 -11.66
C LEU A 522 -6.62 20.66 -10.37
N VAL A 523 -7.39 21.36 -9.52
CA VAL A 523 -7.87 20.80 -8.26
C VAL A 523 -9.34 21.11 -7.97
N GLY A 524 -10.05 20.21 -7.31
CA GLY A 524 -11.40 20.50 -6.82
C GLY A 524 -11.38 21.56 -5.72
N THR A 525 -10.65 21.29 -4.63
CA THR A 525 -10.50 22.14 -3.46
C THR A 525 -9.03 22.34 -3.10
N ASN A 526 -8.60 23.60 -2.99
CA ASN A 526 -7.28 23.96 -2.52
C ASN A 526 -7.32 24.58 -1.11
N ILE A 527 -6.56 23.98 -0.21
CA ILE A 527 -6.24 24.51 1.14
C ILE A 527 -4.73 24.68 1.33
N GLY A 528 -3.93 23.97 0.54
CA GLY A 528 -2.47 24.03 0.54
C GLY A 528 -1.90 25.07 -0.44
N ARG A 529 -0.71 24.77 -0.96
CA ARG A 529 0.05 25.64 -1.88
C ARG A 529 -0.04 25.12 -3.31
N ILE A 530 -0.33 26.01 -4.24
CA ILE A 530 -0.21 25.80 -5.69
C ILE A 530 0.73 26.88 -6.22
N ASN A 531 1.81 26.45 -6.87
CA ASN A 531 2.82 27.36 -7.42
C ASN A 531 3.23 26.93 -8.83
N GLN A 532 3.33 27.91 -9.75
CA GLN A 532 3.82 27.67 -11.11
C GLN A 532 3.10 26.52 -11.82
N SER A 533 1.80 26.38 -11.62
CA SER A 533 1.02 25.23 -12.09
C SER A 533 -0.18 25.68 -12.92
N PHE A 534 -0.67 24.84 -13.81
CA PHE A 534 -1.70 25.25 -14.76
C PHE A 534 -2.69 24.15 -15.18
N ALA A 535 -3.84 24.58 -15.70
CA ALA A 535 -4.84 23.71 -16.29
C ALA A 535 -5.28 24.21 -17.68
N THR A 536 -5.36 23.31 -18.65
CA THR A 536 -5.83 23.61 -20.03
C THR A 536 -7.02 22.79 -20.50
N GLY A 537 -7.33 21.68 -19.82
CA GLY A 537 -8.53 20.89 -20.12
C GLY A 537 -9.80 21.67 -19.82
N ASN A 538 -10.87 21.34 -20.54
CA ASN A 538 -12.18 21.96 -20.32
C ASN A 538 -12.78 21.48 -19.00
N VAL A 539 -13.51 22.35 -18.32
CA VAL A 539 -14.14 22.07 -17.03
C VAL A 539 -15.64 22.28 -17.15
N THR A 540 -16.42 21.23 -16.92
CA THR A 540 -17.89 21.28 -16.86
C THR A 540 -18.34 20.94 -15.45
N GLY A 541 -19.30 21.68 -14.86
CA GLY A 541 -19.75 21.36 -13.50
C GLY A 541 -21.01 22.06 -12.98
N GLY A 542 -21.61 21.52 -11.93
CA GLY A 542 -22.87 22.04 -11.36
C GLY A 542 -22.72 23.21 -10.39
N TRP A 543 -21.81 23.11 -9.41
CA TRP A 543 -21.85 23.95 -8.20
C TRP A 543 -20.78 25.03 -8.13
N GLN A 544 -19.53 24.66 -7.84
CA GLN A 544 -18.40 25.57 -7.64
C GLN A 544 -17.32 25.22 -8.66
N VAL A 545 -17.40 25.87 -9.82
CA VAL A 545 -16.61 25.51 -11.00
C VAL A 545 -15.52 26.55 -11.23
N GLY A 546 -14.27 26.11 -11.35
CA GLY A 546 -13.14 26.97 -11.66
C GLY A 546 -12.21 26.38 -12.69
N GLY A 547 -11.63 27.21 -13.56
CA GLY A 547 -10.66 26.72 -14.56
C GLY A 547 -9.41 26.10 -13.93
N LEU A 548 -8.93 26.60 -12.78
CA LEU A 548 -7.82 26.03 -12.02
C LEU A 548 -8.31 25.30 -10.77
N ALA A 549 -9.11 25.98 -9.94
CA ALA A 549 -9.61 25.44 -8.67
C ALA A 549 -11.11 25.70 -8.49
N GLY A 550 -11.89 24.69 -8.10
CA GLY A 550 -13.30 24.91 -7.76
C GLY A 550 -13.45 25.78 -6.52
N VAL A 551 -12.78 25.40 -5.44
CA VAL A 551 -12.73 26.12 -4.16
C VAL A 551 -11.29 26.39 -3.75
N HIS A 552 -11.03 27.58 -3.21
CA HIS A 552 -9.75 27.95 -2.62
C HIS A 552 -9.97 28.59 -1.25
N ALA A 553 -9.31 28.10 -0.21
CA ALA A 553 -9.47 28.59 1.17
C ALA A 553 -8.19 28.45 1.98
N ARG A 554 -7.79 29.43 2.79
CA ARG A 554 -6.57 29.44 3.66
C ARG A 554 -5.20 29.26 2.98
N GLY A 555 -5.16 28.66 1.79
CA GLY A 555 -3.94 28.33 1.06
C GLY A 555 -3.42 29.46 0.20
N ARG A 556 -2.49 29.12 -0.69
CA ARG A 556 -1.89 30.06 -1.64
C ARG A 556 -1.87 29.52 -3.05
N ILE A 557 -2.37 30.29 -3.99
CA ILE A 557 -2.21 30.08 -5.44
C ILE A 557 -1.30 31.18 -5.96
N THR A 558 -0.20 30.80 -6.61
CA THR A 558 0.81 31.74 -7.12
C THR A 558 1.32 31.36 -8.48
N ASP A 559 1.47 32.34 -9.35
CA ASP A 559 2.14 32.16 -10.63
C ASP A 559 1.49 31.03 -11.47
N SER A 560 0.16 30.97 -11.46
CA SER A 560 -0.60 29.86 -12.05
C SER A 560 -1.60 30.36 -13.09
N PHE A 561 -1.99 29.52 -14.04
CA PHE A 561 -3.02 29.89 -15.02
C PHE A 561 -4.02 28.80 -15.34
N ALA A 562 -5.19 29.21 -15.83
CA ALA A 562 -6.18 28.35 -16.45
C ALA A 562 -6.53 28.84 -17.86
N ASN A 563 -6.62 27.91 -18.81
CA ASN A 563 -6.84 28.23 -20.22
C ASN A 563 -7.97 27.43 -20.89
N GLY A 564 -8.45 26.35 -20.25
CA GLY A 564 -9.57 25.55 -20.77
C GLY A 564 -10.91 26.27 -20.65
N THR A 565 -11.89 25.85 -21.45
CA THR A 565 -13.27 26.37 -21.36
C THR A 565 -13.86 25.98 -20.01
N VAL A 566 -14.56 26.90 -19.35
CA VAL A 566 -15.30 26.64 -18.11
C VAL A 566 -16.80 26.76 -18.40
N HIS A 567 -17.51 25.65 -18.26
CA HIS A 567 -18.96 25.58 -18.37
C HIS A 567 -19.58 25.26 -17.02
N GLY A 568 -20.53 26.07 -16.55
CA GLY A 568 -21.22 25.78 -15.29
C GLY A 568 -22.73 25.99 -15.33
N HIS A 569 -23.43 25.21 -14.51
CA HIS A 569 -24.89 25.14 -14.55
C HIS A 569 -25.57 26.04 -13.51
N TYR A 570 -25.28 25.89 -12.20
CA TYR A 570 -26.20 26.37 -11.16
C TYR A 570 -25.74 27.54 -10.31
N ARG A 571 -24.51 27.52 -9.76
CA ARG A 571 -24.16 28.42 -8.63
C ARG A 571 -23.04 29.41 -8.91
N THR A 572 -21.80 28.93 -8.95
CA THR A 572 -20.63 29.81 -8.96
C THR A 572 -19.60 29.33 -9.96
N ILE A 573 -19.26 30.21 -10.90
CA ILE A 573 -18.36 29.90 -12.01
C ILE A 573 -17.29 30.98 -12.09
N GLY A 574 -16.03 30.59 -12.10
CA GLY A 574 -14.90 31.49 -12.33
C GLY A 574 -13.93 30.95 -13.36
N GLY A 575 -13.39 31.83 -14.21
CA GLY A 575 -12.38 31.44 -15.20
C GLY A 575 -11.09 30.86 -14.59
N LEU A 576 -10.74 31.25 -13.37
CA LEU A 576 -9.62 30.68 -12.60
C LEU A 576 -10.11 29.92 -11.36
N ILE A 577 -10.95 30.55 -10.53
CA ILE A 577 -11.40 30.00 -9.24
C ILE A 577 -12.92 30.12 -9.13
N GLY A 578 -13.63 29.06 -8.76
CA GLY A 578 -15.05 29.16 -8.46
C GLY A 578 -15.30 30.06 -7.25
N VAL A 579 -14.85 29.63 -6.06
CA VAL A 579 -15.00 30.39 -4.80
C VAL A 579 -13.64 30.59 -4.13
N ASN A 580 -13.30 31.83 -3.79
CA ASN A 580 -12.13 32.16 -2.95
C ASN A 580 -12.59 32.57 -1.54
N MET A 581 -12.42 31.67 -0.58
CA MET A 581 -12.91 31.79 0.79
C MET A 581 -11.87 32.40 1.75
N GLN A 582 -12.28 32.56 3.01
CA GLN A 582 -11.47 33.13 4.09
C GLN A 582 -10.04 32.59 4.12
N GLY A 583 -9.08 33.52 4.12
CA GLY A 583 -7.64 33.23 4.18
C GLY A 583 -7.04 32.70 2.87
N GLY A 584 -7.83 32.47 1.82
CA GLY A 584 -7.33 32.08 0.50
C GLY A 584 -6.58 33.24 -0.16
N THR A 585 -5.30 33.03 -0.51
CA THR A 585 -4.47 34.05 -1.17
C THR A 585 -4.20 33.68 -2.63
N VAL A 586 -4.37 34.62 -3.55
CA VAL A 586 -4.12 34.43 -4.99
C VAL A 586 -3.21 35.55 -5.48
N LYS A 587 -2.11 35.21 -6.16
CA LYS A 587 -1.13 36.20 -6.59
C LYS A 587 -0.48 35.86 -7.93
N ARG A 588 -0.37 36.84 -8.83
CA ARG A 588 0.33 36.71 -10.12
C ARG A 588 -0.21 35.54 -10.95
N SER A 589 -1.54 35.42 -11.03
CA SER A 589 -2.19 34.32 -11.76
C SER A 589 -3.01 34.84 -12.95
N TYR A 590 -3.34 33.96 -13.89
CA TYR A 590 -3.98 34.34 -15.15
C TYR A 590 -5.15 33.43 -15.55
N ALA A 591 -6.27 34.01 -15.97
CA ALA A 591 -7.42 33.31 -16.54
C ALA A 591 -7.61 33.64 -18.02
N ALA A 592 -7.55 32.64 -18.89
CA ALA A 592 -7.63 32.80 -20.34
C ALA A 592 -8.85 32.11 -20.98
N GLY A 593 -9.43 31.11 -20.31
CA GLY A 593 -10.51 30.29 -20.86
C GLY A 593 -11.84 31.03 -21.04
N SER A 594 -12.63 30.61 -22.02
CA SER A 594 -14.03 31.04 -22.18
C SER A 594 -14.86 30.57 -20.99
N VAL A 595 -15.82 31.39 -20.55
CA VAL A 595 -16.74 31.07 -19.46
C VAL A 595 -18.16 31.08 -20.00
N THR A 596 -18.87 29.95 -19.86
CA THR A 596 -20.23 29.76 -20.41
C THR A 596 -21.16 29.13 -19.36
N THR A 597 -22.47 29.35 -19.52
CA THR A 597 -23.47 28.89 -18.54
C THR A 597 -24.79 28.48 -19.19
N SER A 598 -25.55 27.58 -18.58
CA SER A 598 -26.85 27.12 -19.12
C SER A 598 -28.09 27.49 -18.28
N GLU A 599 -27.97 27.99 -17.03
CA GLU A 599 -29.14 28.27 -16.15
C GLU A 599 -29.07 29.60 -15.38
N ASN A 600 -28.37 30.61 -15.93
CA ASN A 600 -28.19 31.93 -15.32
C ASN A 600 -27.74 31.91 -13.83
N PRO A 601 -26.61 31.26 -13.53
CA PRO A 601 -26.09 31.12 -12.18
C PRO A 601 -25.81 32.48 -11.51
N PRO A 602 -26.01 32.62 -10.19
CA PRO A 602 -25.98 33.90 -9.50
C PRO A 602 -24.59 34.58 -9.47
N HIS A 603 -23.51 33.82 -9.67
CA HIS A 603 -22.14 34.32 -9.52
C HIS A 603 -21.23 33.83 -10.66
N VAL A 604 -20.99 34.69 -11.66
CA VAL A 604 -20.12 34.39 -12.82
C VAL A 604 -19.04 35.45 -12.93
N GLY A 605 -17.77 35.05 -12.90
CA GLY A 605 -16.64 35.97 -13.06
C GLY A 605 -15.60 35.46 -14.04
N GLY A 606 -14.96 36.39 -14.78
CA GLY A 606 -13.89 36.07 -15.71
C GLY A 606 -12.64 35.51 -15.03
N THR A 607 -12.44 35.81 -13.74
CA THR A 607 -11.40 35.21 -12.91
C THR A 607 -11.99 34.41 -11.75
N ILE A 608 -12.83 35.03 -10.92
CA ILE A 608 -13.36 34.44 -9.69
C ILE A 608 -14.88 34.52 -9.69
N GLY A 609 -15.56 33.40 -9.46
CA GLY A 609 -17.02 33.43 -9.35
C GLY A 609 -17.50 34.19 -8.12
N LYS A 610 -17.01 33.83 -6.93
CA LYS A 610 -17.33 34.50 -5.65
C LYS A 610 -16.09 34.72 -4.78
N MET A 611 -15.95 35.93 -4.24
CA MET A 611 -15.04 36.28 -3.15
C MET A 611 -15.76 36.19 -1.80
N ASP A 612 -15.21 35.44 -0.84
CA ASP A 612 -15.80 35.16 0.47
C ASP A 612 -14.74 35.20 1.59
N GLY A 613 -14.02 36.31 1.70
CA GLY A 613 -13.00 36.56 2.73
C GLY A 613 -11.55 36.26 2.35
N GLY A 614 -11.27 35.92 1.08
CA GLY A 614 -9.91 35.75 0.54
C GLY A 614 -9.25 37.05 0.08
N THR A 615 -7.99 36.98 -0.36
CA THR A 615 -7.24 38.09 -0.96
C THR A 615 -6.71 37.72 -2.34
N VAL A 616 -6.69 38.69 -3.25
CA VAL A 616 -6.17 38.56 -4.62
C VAL A 616 -5.33 39.78 -4.93
N THR A 617 -4.17 39.58 -5.54
CA THR A 617 -3.28 40.67 -5.95
C THR A 617 -2.58 40.33 -7.25
N ASN A 618 -2.41 41.31 -8.14
CA ASN A 618 -1.69 41.12 -9.42
C ASN A 618 -2.21 39.91 -10.21
N THR A 619 -3.52 39.66 -10.20
CA THR A 619 -4.14 38.57 -10.96
C THR A 619 -4.86 39.16 -12.15
N TYR A 620 -4.94 38.38 -13.23
CA TYR A 620 -5.32 38.88 -14.53
C TYR A 620 -6.32 37.96 -15.24
N TRP A 621 -7.11 38.52 -16.14
CA TRP A 621 -7.91 37.72 -17.08
C TRP A 621 -8.03 38.35 -18.46
N ASN A 622 -8.23 37.49 -19.47
CA ASN A 622 -8.58 37.88 -20.83
C ASN A 622 -10.10 38.04 -20.95
N ALA A 623 -10.62 39.27 -20.78
CA ALA A 623 -12.06 39.51 -20.83
C ALA A 623 -12.70 39.21 -22.20
N SER A 624 -11.98 39.49 -23.29
CA SER A 624 -12.48 39.26 -24.64
C SER A 624 -12.60 37.77 -24.96
N ARG A 625 -11.65 36.97 -24.47
CA ARG A 625 -11.69 35.51 -24.64
C ARG A 625 -12.61 34.82 -23.64
N SER A 626 -12.67 35.31 -22.40
CA SER A 626 -13.58 34.78 -21.38
C SER A 626 -15.04 34.99 -21.75
N GLY A 627 -15.36 36.07 -22.48
CA GLY A 627 -16.73 36.52 -22.72
C GLY A 627 -17.36 37.20 -21.50
N ILE A 628 -16.58 37.47 -20.45
CA ILE A 628 -17.04 38.03 -19.18
C ILE A 628 -16.26 39.32 -18.86
N GLU A 629 -17.00 40.44 -18.84
CA GLU A 629 -16.44 41.77 -18.56
C GLU A 629 -16.03 41.96 -17.09
N GLN A 630 -16.72 41.30 -16.15
CA GLN A 630 -16.41 41.42 -14.72
C GLN A 630 -15.42 40.35 -14.26
N ALA A 631 -14.37 40.76 -13.55
CA ALA A 631 -13.37 39.84 -12.99
C ALA A 631 -13.96 38.90 -11.93
N VAL A 632 -14.83 39.47 -11.08
CA VAL A 632 -15.43 38.82 -9.91
C VAL A 632 -16.94 38.87 -10.06
N GLY A 633 -17.62 37.71 -9.98
CA GLY A 633 -19.07 37.64 -10.09
C GLY A 633 -19.83 38.11 -8.84
N SER A 634 -19.22 37.98 -7.65
CA SER A 634 -19.74 38.49 -6.38
C SER A 634 -18.62 38.79 -5.38
N GLY A 635 -18.72 39.95 -4.72
CA GLY A 635 -17.66 40.50 -3.87
C GLY A 635 -16.71 41.42 -4.66
N SER A 636 -15.54 41.71 -4.10
CA SER A 636 -14.53 42.56 -4.76
C SER A 636 -13.12 42.06 -4.49
N ALA A 637 -12.22 42.35 -5.43
CA ALA A 637 -10.81 41.97 -5.36
C ALA A 637 -9.98 42.85 -6.31
N ASP A 638 -8.68 42.99 -6.03
CA ASP A 638 -7.73 43.68 -6.90
C ASP A 638 -7.28 42.76 -8.05
N ILE A 639 -8.01 42.84 -9.16
CA ILE A 639 -7.77 42.05 -10.37
C ILE A 639 -7.72 43.00 -11.57
N THR A 640 -6.71 42.83 -12.42
CA THR A 640 -6.46 43.70 -13.58
C THR A 640 -6.87 43.01 -14.88
N ARG A 641 -7.66 43.68 -15.73
CA ARG A 641 -7.97 43.19 -17.07
C ARG A 641 -6.70 43.18 -17.92
N ALA A 642 -6.42 42.07 -18.60
CA ALA A 642 -5.23 41.92 -19.43
C ALA A 642 -5.60 41.83 -20.91
N ASN A 643 -5.55 42.98 -21.58
CA ASN A 643 -5.71 43.10 -23.03
C ASN A 643 -4.35 43.29 -23.75
N THR A 644 -3.27 43.57 -23.00
CA THR A 644 -1.92 43.86 -23.53
C THR A 644 -0.83 43.35 -22.59
N ARG A 645 0.40 43.20 -23.11
CA ARG A 645 1.57 42.80 -22.32
C ARG A 645 1.97 43.84 -21.26
N GLU A 646 1.74 45.13 -21.52
CA GLU A 646 2.04 46.22 -20.58
C GLU A 646 1.21 46.11 -19.29
N GLN A 647 -0.06 45.70 -19.43
CA GLN A 647 -0.96 45.45 -18.31
C GLN A 647 -0.51 44.27 -17.44
N LEU A 648 0.29 43.35 -18.00
CA LEU A 648 0.85 42.18 -17.31
C LEU A 648 2.20 42.44 -16.62
N SER A 649 2.59 43.69 -16.47
CA SER A 649 3.92 44.08 -15.95
C SER A 649 4.28 43.57 -14.54
N ARG A 650 3.32 43.07 -13.74
CA ARG A 650 3.61 42.45 -12.43
C ARG A 650 3.82 40.94 -12.49
N LEU A 651 3.68 40.32 -13.67
CA LEU A 651 4.16 38.96 -13.92
C LEU A 651 5.67 39.00 -14.16
N ASP A 652 6.38 38.06 -13.55
CA ASP A 652 7.83 37.90 -13.73
C ASP A 652 8.12 37.17 -15.05
N PHE A 653 8.29 37.93 -16.14
CA PHE A 653 8.64 37.38 -17.45
C PHE A 653 10.12 37.02 -17.61
N GLU A 654 10.96 37.34 -16.62
CA GLU A 654 12.37 36.95 -16.65
C GLU A 654 12.55 35.52 -16.16
N ARG A 655 11.80 35.10 -15.13
CA ARG A 655 12.04 33.82 -14.44
C ARG A 655 10.87 32.84 -14.46
N VAL A 656 9.63 33.32 -14.64
CA VAL A 656 8.44 32.50 -14.39
C VAL A 656 7.55 32.38 -15.61
N TRP A 657 7.23 33.52 -16.23
CA TRP A 657 6.31 33.62 -17.35
C TRP A 657 7.04 33.80 -18.66
N ARG A 658 6.42 33.33 -19.74
CA ARG A 658 6.85 33.48 -21.12
C ARG A 658 5.80 34.29 -21.87
N SER A 659 6.27 35.26 -22.64
CA SER A 659 5.41 35.97 -23.60
C SER A 659 5.14 35.07 -24.79
N THR A 660 3.87 34.93 -25.17
CA THR A 660 3.46 34.28 -26.42
C THR A 660 2.79 35.31 -27.32
N SER A 661 2.37 34.92 -28.53
CA SER A 661 1.50 35.75 -29.39
C SER A 661 0.07 35.85 -28.86
N GLY A 662 -0.29 35.05 -27.86
CA GLY A 662 -1.58 35.07 -27.17
C GLY A 662 -1.39 35.21 -25.66
N ASP A 663 -2.12 34.42 -24.88
CA ASP A 663 -2.08 34.48 -23.41
C ASP A 663 -0.71 34.00 -22.85
N PRO A 664 -0.23 34.58 -21.73
CA PRO A 664 1.05 34.22 -21.15
C PRO A 664 1.05 32.77 -20.65
N THR A 665 2.18 32.07 -20.82
CA THR A 665 2.38 30.70 -20.31
C THR A 665 3.58 30.66 -19.38
N LEU A 666 3.82 29.54 -18.69
CA LEU A 666 4.97 29.40 -17.80
C LEU A 666 6.22 28.96 -18.57
N GLN A 667 7.40 29.45 -18.21
CA GLN A 667 8.64 29.18 -18.96
C GLN A 667 8.98 27.68 -19.02
N TRP A 668 8.77 26.95 -17.92
CA TRP A 668 9.05 25.51 -17.83
C TRP A 668 8.17 24.65 -18.78
N THR A 669 7.10 25.21 -19.35
CA THR A 669 6.26 24.52 -20.35
C THR A 669 6.96 24.28 -21.71
N SER A 670 8.09 24.95 -21.95
CA SER A 670 8.91 24.68 -23.14
C SER A 670 9.82 23.46 -22.98
N GLU A 671 10.07 23.04 -21.74
CA GLU A 671 10.83 21.84 -21.36
C GLU A 671 9.93 20.59 -21.40
N THR A 672 8.60 20.74 -21.41
CA THR A 672 7.62 19.66 -21.47
C THR A 672 7.31 19.14 -22.88
N ARG A 673 8.12 19.49 -23.90
CA ARG A 673 8.12 18.66 -25.12
C ARG A 673 8.79 17.33 -24.76
N LEU A 674 7.96 16.38 -24.32
CA LEU A 674 8.30 14.97 -24.36
C LEU A 674 8.90 14.67 -25.75
N PRO A 675 9.99 13.89 -25.84
CA PRO A 675 10.37 13.32 -27.13
C PRO A 675 9.14 12.60 -27.70
N PRO A 676 8.84 12.73 -29.01
CA PRO A 676 7.74 12.02 -29.62
C PRO A 676 7.92 10.52 -29.40
N THR A 677 6.77 9.85 -29.23
CA THR A 677 6.54 8.40 -29.16
C THR A 677 7.56 7.55 -29.90
#